data_AF-A0A5E4S327-F1
#
_entry.id   AF-A0A5E4S327-F1
#
_cell.length_a   1.000
_cell.length_b   1.000
_cell.length_c   1.000
_cell.angle_alpha   90.00
_cell.angle_beta   90.00
_cell.angle_gamma   90.00
#
_symmetry.space_group_name_H-M   'P 1'
#
loop_
_entity.id
_entity.type
_entity.pdbx_description
1 polymer ?
#
loop_
_entity_poly.entity_id
_entity_poly.type
_entity_poly.pdbx_seq_one_letter_code
_entity_poly.pdbx_strand_id
1 'polypeptide(L)'
;MSGRKPKIRWPGSKVLIDGPYIDVGNVLWTFVSVFFLAQAVFFLLLWHQVTVAGHVLFPLPNTADNNPLTHLVYFYKMALGALVPFLQGNDYHLYLRHMYWLQSVGEFSRLGVRWVFSIVFGLLSALYLARETWKRPINNEEQVRGVVLHEGEEAYHKLSADFRNQVKMSGADFVLASIFGLHPDKPETYAEVESQDTLAFPNSQRKLHFQIVAGTRRGKTMLIMLIVEQLLNRMRWCRDGGMKGILGKLVSKLAVWFKRLLHKPVKMLIIDTPKGDYSRYVEPELSHTIGPQTEGTSAWAIARDLNSKQAAFQYWSGKVVVNEKDPFWGESARGIGTACTAELIATCGDDWSFNNLVGNLKLTAKELEPIVRKYYIESLQSIQMGENAVTSVLGTLESNTADIVFLAEKWDGFEYKTGIAQMSSRLLKTKYKDNHEKFATALFPLLDYENLTKDGKPAVIPQNIVPHALIKALVLGMNAKFATTDNGIWTWAEFEAQLRKPFNETLALMGQYIEWEVLSEQVLVPEVRKPIADFAALMADAGVSFDDDAAMCEYLSEHESLKDRTVAQLMLRALLRRIGFKTPWKKLYKLVADVVDNGEKAKQVFGVFVKHAMHDEACNLSKDLHIDFIFGCKPIFENFEIWDRFESKHRISFKEWLIDEDPDKPVFIIKNDTEFGAYIAPLIRGMLYYAKGVIGNDNFVDKERHFYMLMDEFQALGNVKEFVSAGMEMFASKQVTLMIAYQDLSQMVALYGQDFLNFLMSNTGNNFFVGFNGGESSKKISELLGKKYISKLHTSVSRSESGLSSSQNFQEHEGVVITEDEVNSKLGLDVNKEIEQSWFDKLMRNPKKMPMMRFLYRGSNMKDAYILHTPLCTYEIKRKSVAAKWVNDPRPEKSRVFDLEAIIGSANGGKKYVPGVATWDEDGDTSEEAVPDFMTGDDAPDATKTHHSEPETHDEGKELAEVLDALETPQSDVADDFTAKLQRAMQERKDN
;
A
#
# COMPACT_ATOMS: atom_id res chain seq x y z
N MET A 1 -33.88 19.72 -4.16
CA MET A 1 -35.22 20.10 -3.65
C MET A 1 -36.28 19.12 -4.14
N SER A 2 -37.32 18.86 -3.35
CA SER A 2 -38.22 17.70 -3.50
C SER A 2 -39.00 17.68 -4.83
N GLY A 3 -38.94 16.55 -5.55
CA GLY A 3 -39.83 16.20 -6.68
C GLY A 3 -41.30 15.96 -6.30
N ARG A 4 -41.84 16.72 -5.33
CA ARG A 4 -43.26 16.67 -4.98
C ARG A 4 -44.05 17.42 -6.05
N LYS A 5 -44.94 16.70 -6.75
CA LYS A 5 -45.87 17.30 -7.72
C LYS A 5 -46.66 18.43 -7.02
N PRO A 6 -46.81 19.60 -7.67
CA PRO A 6 -47.49 20.72 -7.04
C PRO A 6 -48.95 20.36 -6.77
N LYS A 7 -49.40 20.61 -5.54
CA LYS A 7 -50.79 20.37 -5.14
C LYS A 7 -51.69 21.50 -5.66
N ILE A 8 -52.95 21.20 -5.96
CA ILE A 8 -53.90 22.17 -6.50
C ILE A 8 -54.66 22.83 -5.35
N ARG A 9 -54.62 24.17 -5.28
CA ARG A 9 -55.43 24.96 -4.36
C ARG A 9 -56.65 25.51 -5.09
N TRP A 10 -57.83 25.08 -4.68
CA TRP A 10 -59.09 25.57 -5.25
C TRP A 10 -59.48 26.92 -4.62
N PRO A 11 -60.15 27.81 -5.37
CA PRO A 11 -60.64 29.07 -4.83
C PRO A 11 -61.52 28.85 -3.58
N GLY A 12 -61.24 29.60 -2.50
CA GLY A 12 -61.98 29.49 -1.24
C GLY A 12 -61.47 28.45 -0.24
N SER A 13 -60.47 27.62 -0.59
CA SER A 13 -59.88 26.68 0.37
C SER A 13 -59.02 27.39 1.42
N LYS A 14 -59.37 27.22 2.70
CA LYS A 14 -58.63 27.76 3.87
C LYS A 14 -57.50 26.85 4.39
N VAL A 15 -57.33 25.67 3.77
CA VAL A 15 -56.33 24.68 4.19
C VAL A 15 -54.95 25.06 3.66
N LEU A 16 -53.97 25.15 4.56
CA LEU A 16 -52.56 25.30 4.21
C LEU A 16 -52.08 24.04 3.47
N ILE A 17 -51.48 24.24 2.31
CA ILE A 17 -50.90 23.17 1.53
C ILE A 17 -49.39 23.15 1.81
N ASP A 18 -48.92 22.07 2.42
CA ASP A 18 -47.48 21.83 2.57
C ASP A 18 -46.85 21.50 1.22
N GLY A 19 -45.90 22.34 0.81
CA GLY A 19 -45.12 22.22 -0.43
C GLY A 19 -45.57 23.17 -1.56
N PRO A 20 -44.96 23.03 -2.75
CA PRO A 20 -45.33 23.82 -3.93
C PRO A 20 -46.81 23.61 -4.27
N TYR A 21 -47.56 24.69 -4.50
CA TYR A 21 -48.96 24.59 -4.93
C TYR A 21 -49.27 25.55 -6.07
N ILE A 22 -50.27 25.17 -6.88
CA ILE A 22 -50.84 26.02 -7.93
C ILE A 22 -52.15 26.59 -7.38
N ASP A 23 -52.23 27.91 -7.29
CA ASP A 23 -53.46 28.59 -6.91
C ASP A 23 -54.35 28.78 -8.14
N VAL A 24 -55.38 27.92 -8.25
CA VAL A 24 -56.33 27.95 -9.37
C VAL A 24 -57.11 29.26 -9.36
N GLY A 25 -57.34 29.86 -8.19
CA GLY A 25 -57.97 31.17 -8.08
C GLY A 25 -57.13 32.26 -8.75
N ASN A 26 -55.82 32.26 -8.50
CA ASN A 26 -54.92 33.22 -9.17
C ASN A 26 -54.81 32.96 -10.67
N VAL A 27 -54.80 31.70 -11.12
CA VAL A 27 -54.78 31.38 -12.56
C VAL A 27 -56.06 31.86 -13.25
N LEU A 28 -57.23 31.60 -12.65
CA LEU A 28 -58.52 32.07 -13.16
C LEU A 28 -58.61 33.60 -13.16
N TRP A 29 -58.15 34.24 -12.10
CA TRP A 29 -58.14 35.70 -12.01
C TRP A 29 -57.19 36.32 -13.04
N THR A 30 -56.01 35.73 -13.24
CA THR A 30 -55.07 36.13 -14.29
C THR A 30 -55.71 35.98 -15.66
N PHE A 31 -56.36 34.85 -15.93
CA PHE A 31 -57.06 34.62 -17.19
C PHE A 31 -58.13 35.70 -17.45
N VAL A 32 -59.02 35.94 -16.48
CA VAL A 32 -60.12 36.91 -16.62
C VAL A 32 -59.60 38.34 -16.76
N SER A 33 -58.68 38.77 -15.89
CA SER A 33 -58.13 40.13 -15.91
C SER A 33 -57.34 40.41 -17.18
N VAL A 34 -56.48 39.48 -17.61
CA VAL A 34 -55.70 39.60 -18.85
C VAL A 34 -56.60 39.57 -20.07
N PHE A 35 -57.64 38.73 -20.09
CA PHE A 35 -58.58 38.69 -21.21
C PHE A 35 -59.22 40.05 -21.46
N PHE A 36 -59.85 40.65 -20.44
CA PHE A 36 -60.53 41.93 -20.58
C PHE A 36 -59.56 43.08 -20.84
N LEU A 37 -58.39 43.10 -20.17
CA LEU A 37 -57.38 44.13 -20.39
C LEU A 37 -56.81 44.07 -21.81
N ALA A 38 -56.36 42.89 -22.27
CA ALA A 38 -55.80 42.72 -23.60
C ALA A 38 -56.86 42.98 -24.67
N GLN A 39 -58.08 42.49 -24.50
CA GLN A 39 -59.18 42.74 -25.43
C GLN A 39 -59.47 44.24 -25.57
N ALA A 40 -59.51 44.99 -24.47
CA ALA A 40 -59.64 46.45 -24.50
C ALA A 40 -58.48 47.12 -25.24
N VAL A 41 -57.23 46.76 -24.93
CA VAL A 41 -56.03 47.33 -25.58
C VAL A 41 -56.03 47.04 -27.08
N PHE A 42 -56.27 45.79 -27.49
CA PHE A 42 -56.33 45.42 -28.91
C PHE A 42 -57.48 46.12 -29.63
N PHE A 43 -58.63 46.30 -28.98
CA PHE A 43 -59.74 47.05 -29.57
C PHE A 43 -59.36 48.52 -29.83
N LEU A 44 -58.69 49.18 -28.89
CA LEU A 44 -58.20 50.56 -29.05
C LEU A 44 -57.12 50.66 -30.14
N LEU A 45 -56.20 49.69 -30.21
CA LEU A 45 -55.19 49.62 -31.28
C LEU A 45 -55.80 49.41 -32.67
N LEU A 46 -56.88 48.62 -32.75
CA LEU A 46 -57.63 48.39 -33.99
C LEU A 46 -58.53 49.58 -34.37
N TRP A 47 -58.60 50.64 -33.54
CA TRP A 47 -59.35 51.86 -33.83
C TRP A 47 -58.61 52.83 -34.76
N HIS A 48 -57.72 52.34 -35.61
CA HIS A 48 -57.03 53.11 -36.64
C HIS A 48 -57.20 52.40 -37.99
N GLN A 49 -57.00 53.12 -39.09
CA GLN A 49 -57.01 52.53 -40.42
C GLN A 49 -55.74 51.72 -40.63
N VAL A 50 -55.83 50.39 -40.44
CA VAL A 50 -54.71 49.48 -40.64
C VAL A 50 -54.65 49.05 -42.09
N THR A 51 -53.56 49.40 -42.77
CA THR A 51 -53.28 49.04 -44.16
C THR A 51 -52.09 48.08 -44.19
N VAL A 52 -52.26 46.90 -44.79
CA VAL A 52 -51.17 45.92 -44.96
C VAL A 52 -51.04 45.62 -46.45
N ALA A 53 -49.83 45.74 -47.00
CA ALA A 53 -49.53 45.51 -48.41
C ALA A 53 -50.46 46.28 -49.37
N GLY A 54 -50.77 47.54 -49.05
CA GLY A 54 -51.63 48.42 -49.88
C GLY A 54 -53.14 48.16 -49.76
N HIS A 55 -53.58 47.14 -49.01
CA HIS A 55 -54.99 46.85 -48.76
C HIS A 55 -55.43 47.34 -47.37
N VAL A 56 -56.55 48.07 -47.32
CA VAL A 56 -57.16 48.52 -46.06
C VAL A 56 -57.89 47.33 -45.43
N LEU A 57 -57.24 46.69 -44.45
CA LEU A 57 -57.80 45.52 -43.74
C LEU A 57 -58.88 45.93 -42.74
N PHE A 58 -58.73 47.09 -42.10
CA PHE A 58 -59.67 47.56 -41.08
C PHE A 58 -60.04 49.04 -41.34
N PRO A 59 -61.01 49.34 -42.23
CA PRO A 59 -61.49 50.71 -42.46
C PRO A 59 -62.25 51.24 -41.23
N LEU A 60 -62.10 52.53 -40.90
CA LEU A 60 -62.82 53.14 -39.76
C LEU A 60 -64.34 53.04 -39.98
N PRO A 61 -65.12 52.70 -38.94
CA PRO A 61 -66.58 52.71 -39.05
C PRO A 61 -67.08 54.16 -39.21
N ASN A 62 -68.09 54.38 -40.04
CA ASN A 62 -68.68 55.71 -40.19
C ASN A 62 -69.78 55.91 -39.13
N THR A 63 -69.37 56.11 -37.88
CA THR A 63 -70.27 56.33 -36.74
C THR A 63 -70.44 57.82 -36.46
N ALA A 64 -71.64 58.25 -36.01
CA ALA A 64 -71.87 59.64 -35.60
C ALA A 64 -71.00 60.06 -34.40
N ASP A 65 -70.54 59.10 -33.59
CA ASP A 65 -69.52 59.24 -32.54
C ASP A 65 -68.30 58.38 -32.88
N ASN A 66 -67.14 59.00 -33.10
CA ASN A 66 -65.88 58.31 -33.44
C ASN A 66 -65.04 57.93 -32.21
N ASN A 67 -65.58 58.03 -31.00
CA ASN A 67 -64.82 57.77 -29.79
C ASN A 67 -64.77 56.26 -29.48
N PRO A 68 -63.59 55.60 -29.57
CA PRO A 68 -63.47 54.17 -29.29
C PRO A 68 -63.83 53.79 -27.86
N LEU A 69 -63.53 54.67 -26.90
CA LEU A 69 -63.80 54.41 -25.48
C LEU A 69 -65.30 54.33 -25.22
N THR A 70 -66.09 55.14 -25.91
CA THR A 70 -67.55 55.11 -25.85
C THR A 70 -68.07 53.74 -26.31
N HIS A 71 -67.59 53.23 -27.45
CA HIS A 71 -67.95 51.90 -27.95
C HIS A 71 -67.50 50.76 -27.02
N LEU A 72 -66.28 50.85 -26.46
CA LEU A 72 -65.74 49.87 -25.54
C LEU A 72 -66.58 49.80 -24.24
N VAL A 73 -66.88 50.95 -23.63
CA VAL A 73 -67.68 51.05 -22.40
C VAL A 73 -69.10 50.56 -22.61
N TYR A 74 -69.78 51.01 -23.66
CA TYR A 74 -71.14 50.57 -23.94
C TYR A 74 -71.21 49.09 -24.33
N PHE A 75 -70.21 48.54 -25.01
CA PHE A 75 -70.15 47.11 -25.27
C PHE A 75 -70.02 46.31 -23.99
N TYR A 76 -69.17 46.70 -23.04
CA TYR A 76 -69.09 45.99 -21.76
C TYR A 76 -70.37 46.13 -20.93
N LYS A 77 -70.99 47.31 -20.90
CA LYS A 77 -72.31 47.50 -20.28
C LYS A 77 -73.38 46.61 -20.94
N MET A 78 -73.35 46.53 -22.26
CA MET A 78 -74.25 45.66 -23.04
C MET A 78 -74.00 44.19 -22.73
N ALA A 79 -72.74 43.74 -22.73
CA ALA A 79 -72.35 42.36 -22.43
C ALA A 79 -72.72 41.96 -20.99
N LEU A 80 -72.50 42.85 -20.02
CA LEU A 80 -72.92 42.65 -18.63
C LEU A 80 -74.46 42.57 -18.50
N GLY A 81 -75.20 43.44 -19.19
CA GLY A 81 -76.67 43.39 -19.24
C GLY A 81 -77.24 42.16 -19.95
N ALA A 82 -76.51 41.60 -20.93
CA ALA A 82 -76.88 40.34 -21.57
C ALA A 82 -76.72 39.13 -20.62
N LEU A 83 -75.72 39.17 -19.73
CA LEU A 83 -75.47 38.12 -18.74
C LEU A 83 -76.35 38.24 -17.50
N VAL A 84 -76.66 39.47 -17.07
CA VAL A 84 -77.44 39.76 -15.86
C VAL A 84 -78.62 40.64 -16.23
N PRO A 85 -79.86 40.11 -16.32
CA PRO A 85 -81.04 40.86 -16.77
C PRO A 85 -81.31 42.14 -15.96
N PHE A 86 -80.95 42.18 -14.68
CA PHE A 86 -81.09 43.36 -13.83
C PHE A 86 -80.20 44.54 -14.25
N LEU A 87 -79.11 44.30 -14.99
CA LEU A 87 -78.18 45.32 -15.48
C LEU A 87 -78.59 45.91 -16.84
N GLN A 88 -79.75 45.52 -17.40
CA GLN A 88 -80.29 46.04 -18.66
C GLN A 88 -80.89 47.45 -18.48
N GLY A 89 -80.02 48.44 -18.20
CA GLY A 89 -80.40 49.85 -18.13
C GLY A 89 -80.59 50.50 -19.50
N ASN A 90 -80.86 51.80 -19.51
CA ASN A 90 -81.09 52.58 -20.74
C ASN A 90 -79.91 52.46 -21.73
N ASP A 91 -78.67 52.43 -21.21
CA ASP A 91 -77.43 52.25 -21.96
C ASP A 91 -77.35 50.92 -22.75
N TYR A 92 -77.90 49.82 -22.19
CA TYR A 92 -77.96 48.51 -22.84
C TYR A 92 -78.80 48.60 -24.11
N HIS A 93 -80.02 49.13 -24.00
CA HIS A 93 -80.95 49.24 -25.13
C HIS A 93 -80.49 50.28 -26.17
N LEU A 94 -79.86 51.37 -25.73
CA LEU A 94 -79.29 52.40 -26.63
C LEU A 94 -78.19 51.80 -27.51
N TYR A 95 -77.24 51.06 -26.94
CA TYR A 95 -76.14 50.47 -27.71
C TYR A 95 -76.61 49.31 -28.59
N LEU A 96 -77.55 48.48 -28.09
CA LEU A 96 -78.15 47.41 -28.89
C LEU A 96 -78.89 47.97 -30.11
N ARG A 97 -79.67 49.05 -29.93
CA ARG A 97 -80.34 49.77 -31.02
C ARG A 97 -79.33 50.38 -31.99
N HIS A 98 -78.21 50.91 -31.49
CA HIS A 98 -77.13 51.42 -32.32
C HIS A 98 -76.48 50.31 -33.17
N MET A 99 -76.27 49.11 -32.62
CA MET A 99 -75.77 47.96 -33.37
C MET A 99 -76.75 47.49 -34.45
N TYR A 100 -78.06 47.46 -34.15
CA TYR A 100 -79.10 47.18 -35.16
C TYR A 100 -79.16 48.25 -36.26
N TRP A 101 -79.00 49.53 -35.90
CA TRP A 101 -78.90 50.61 -36.88
C TRP A 101 -77.65 50.46 -37.77
N LEU A 102 -76.49 50.16 -37.19
CA LEU A 102 -75.27 49.86 -37.95
C LEU A 102 -75.46 48.69 -38.92
N GLN A 103 -76.28 47.70 -38.55
CA GLN A 103 -76.64 46.59 -39.41
C GLN A 103 -77.55 47.04 -40.56
N SER A 104 -78.50 47.95 -40.33
CA SER A 104 -79.38 48.46 -41.38
C SER A 104 -78.67 49.39 -42.38
N VAL A 105 -77.55 50.02 -42.00
CA VAL A 105 -76.72 50.85 -42.91
C VAL A 105 -75.51 50.10 -43.50
N GLY A 106 -75.35 48.80 -43.21
CA GLY A 106 -74.26 47.98 -43.75
C GLY A 106 -72.87 48.20 -43.13
N GLU A 107 -72.76 48.99 -42.07
CA GLU A 107 -71.50 49.35 -41.40
C GLU A 107 -71.17 48.43 -40.20
N PHE A 108 -72.11 47.57 -39.77
CA PHE A 108 -71.94 46.63 -38.65
C PHE A 108 -70.71 45.74 -38.78
N SER A 109 -70.42 45.26 -39.99
CA SER A 109 -69.29 44.36 -40.27
C SER A 109 -67.94 44.98 -39.88
N ARG A 110 -67.77 46.31 -40.05
CA ARG A 110 -66.53 47.02 -39.72
C ARG A 110 -66.28 47.10 -38.22
N LEU A 111 -67.33 47.32 -37.43
CA LEU A 111 -67.23 47.32 -35.96
C LEU A 111 -67.14 45.88 -35.42
N GLY A 112 -67.92 44.96 -35.98
CA GLY A 112 -67.97 43.55 -35.59
C GLY A 112 -66.63 42.82 -35.77
N VAL A 113 -65.93 43.05 -36.89
CA VAL A 113 -64.61 42.46 -37.14
C VAL A 113 -63.58 42.90 -36.07
N ARG A 114 -63.60 44.15 -35.61
CA ARG A 114 -62.71 44.62 -34.52
C ARG A 114 -62.98 43.95 -33.19
N TRP A 115 -64.25 43.72 -32.87
CA TRP A 115 -64.64 42.94 -31.70
C TRP A 115 -64.17 41.51 -31.81
N VAL A 116 -64.35 40.85 -32.95
CA VAL A 116 -63.88 39.48 -33.17
C VAL A 116 -62.37 39.37 -32.99
N PHE A 117 -61.58 40.23 -33.65
CA PHE A 117 -60.12 40.18 -33.54
C PHE A 117 -59.63 40.54 -32.13
N SER A 118 -60.19 41.57 -31.49
CA SER A 118 -59.80 41.93 -30.12
C SER A 118 -60.13 40.82 -29.10
N ILE A 119 -61.27 40.14 -29.25
CA ILE A 119 -61.65 38.98 -28.43
C ILE A 119 -60.69 37.81 -28.65
N VAL A 120 -60.34 37.51 -29.91
CA VAL A 120 -59.39 36.44 -30.24
C VAL A 120 -58.01 36.72 -29.63
N PHE A 121 -57.47 37.93 -29.80
CA PHE A 121 -56.18 38.29 -29.22
C PHE A 121 -56.21 38.37 -27.68
N GLY A 122 -57.32 38.82 -27.11
CA GLY A 122 -57.55 38.78 -25.66
C GLY A 122 -57.54 37.35 -25.12
N LEU A 123 -58.21 36.42 -25.81
CA LEU A 123 -58.26 35.01 -25.44
C LEU A 123 -56.88 34.34 -25.53
N LEU A 124 -56.14 34.56 -26.63
CA LEU A 124 -54.80 34.02 -26.80
C LEU A 124 -53.82 34.54 -25.73
N SER A 125 -53.89 35.83 -25.41
CA SER A 125 -53.06 36.45 -24.36
C SER A 125 -53.38 35.90 -22.97
N ALA A 126 -54.67 35.74 -22.67
CA ALA A 126 -55.15 35.17 -21.41
C ALA A 126 -54.74 33.70 -21.26
N LEU A 127 -54.88 32.89 -22.33
CA LEU A 127 -54.45 31.48 -22.34
C LEU A 127 -52.94 31.34 -22.16
N TYR A 128 -52.15 32.20 -22.81
CA TYR A 128 -50.69 32.19 -22.71
C TYR A 128 -50.23 32.50 -21.27
N LEU A 129 -50.72 33.59 -20.68
CA LEU A 129 -50.34 34.00 -19.32
C LEU A 129 -50.89 33.05 -18.26
N ALA A 130 -52.14 32.57 -18.38
CA ALA A 130 -52.69 31.58 -17.47
C ALA A 130 -51.90 30.26 -17.50
N ARG A 131 -51.44 29.82 -18.68
CA ARG A 131 -50.54 28.66 -18.82
C ARG A 131 -49.21 28.90 -18.12
N GLU A 132 -48.66 30.11 -18.18
CA GLU A 132 -47.39 30.45 -17.53
C GLU A 132 -47.54 30.52 -16.01
N THR A 133 -48.63 31.11 -15.50
CA THR A 133 -48.98 31.09 -14.07
C THR A 133 -49.22 29.67 -13.56
N TRP A 134 -49.83 28.80 -14.37
CA TRP A 134 -50.02 27.39 -14.02
C TRP A 134 -48.71 26.62 -13.91
N LYS A 135 -47.69 26.99 -14.69
CA LYS A 135 -46.36 26.34 -14.66
C LYS A 135 -45.50 26.78 -13.48
N ARG A 136 -45.83 27.88 -12.80
CA ARG A 136 -45.03 28.46 -11.71
C ARG A 136 -45.74 28.24 -10.36
N PRO A 137 -45.45 27.13 -9.65
CA PRO A 137 -46.03 26.91 -8.34
C PRO A 137 -45.48 27.91 -7.31
N ILE A 138 -46.31 28.27 -6.33
CA ILE A 138 -45.93 29.14 -5.22
C ILE A 138 -45.28 28.27 -4.13
N ASN A 139 -44.08 28.65 -3.70
CA ASN A 139 -43.36 27.97 -2.62
C ASN A 139 -43.59 28.70 -1.29
N ASN A 140 -44.09 27.97 -0.28
CA ASN A 140 -44.33 28.50 1.07
C ASN A 140 -43.10 28.40 2.01
N GLU A 141 -42.04 27.75 1.52
CA GLU A 141 -40.81 27.51 2.27
C GLU A 141 -39.62 27.86 1.39
N GLU A 142 -38.79 28.80 1.86
CA GLU A 142 -37.54 29.15 1.20
C GLU A 142 -36.40 29.06 2.22
N GLN A 143 -35.32 28.37 1.84
CA GLN A 143 -34.12 28.32 2.65
C GLN A 143 -33.37 29.64 2.47
N VAL A 144 -33.30 30.44 3.53
CA VAL A 144 -32.71 31.78 3.50
C VAL A 144 -31.20 31.72 3.81
N ARG A 145 -30.80 30.85 4.73
CA ARG A 145 -29.40 30.72 5.21
C ARG A 145 -29.02 29.27 5.52
N GLY A 146 -27.72 29.00 5.57
CA GLY A 146 -27.14 27.68 5.86
C GLY A 146 -26.82 26.85 4.61
N VAL A 147 -26.35 25.62 4.82
CA VAL A 147 -25.93 24.69 3.75
C VAL A 147 -27.15 24.18 2.98
N VAL A 148 -27.13 24.27 1.65
CA VAL A 148 -28.19 23.69 0.80
C VAL A 148 -27.80 22.27 0.42
N LEU A 149 -28.75 21.33 0.53
CA LEU A 149 -28.57 19.94 0.14
C LEU A 149 -29.18 19.71 -1.25
N HIS A 150 -28.34 19.36 -2.21
CA HIS A 150 -28.76 18.96 -3.56
C HIS A 150 -28.74 17.43 -3.69
N GLU A 151 -29.67 16.85 -4.44
CA GLU A 151 -29.81 15.39 -4.57
C GLU A 151 -30.06 14.99 -6.03
N GLY A 152 -29.45 13.88 -6.47
CA GLY A 152 -29.66 13.32 -7.80
C GLY A 152 -29.16 14.24 -8.92
N GLU A 153 -29.91 14.34 -10.01
CA GLU A 153 -29.53 15.11 -11.21
C GLU A 153 -29.26 16.60 -10.90
N GLU A 154 -30.04 17.21 -10.00
CA GLU A 154 -29.80 18.58 -9.53
C GLU A 154 -28.42 18.73 -8.88
N ALA A 155 -27.99 17.72 -8.10
CA ALA A 155 -26.65 17.69 -7.51
C ALA A 155 -25.56 17.60 -8.58
N TYR A 156 -25.75 16.76 -9.60
CA TYR A 156 -24.81 16.64 -10.73
C TYR A 156 -24.65 17.98 -11.46
N HIS A 157 -25.75 18.65 -11.82
CA HIS A 157 -25.68 19.89 -12.59
C HIS A 157 -24.99 21.01 -11.82
N LYS A 158 -25.35 21.17 -10.54
CA LYS A 158 -24.77 22.22 -9.71
C LYS A 158 -23.30 21.94 -9.36
N LEU A 159 -22.99 20.71 -8.99
CA LEU A 159 -21.61 20.31 -8.70
C LEU A 159 -20.71 20.37 -9.94
N SER A 160 -21.24 19.97 -11.11
CA SER A 160 -20.53 20.10 -12.39
C SER A 160 -20.25 21.57 -12.73
N ALA A 161 -21.17 22.49 -12.43
CA ALA A 161 -20.93 23.92 -12.60
C ALA A 161 -19.82 24.42 -11.65
N ASP A 162 -19.89 24.05 -10.37
CA ASP A 162 -18.87 24.39 -9.37
C ASP A 162 -17.48 23.83 -9.75
N PHE A 163 -17.43 22.57 -10.19
CA PHE A 163 -16.20 21.93 -10.63
C PHE A 163 -15.68 22.53 -11.94
N ARG A 164 -16.52 22.81 -12.94
CA ARG A 164 -16.08 23.47 -14.19
C ARG A 164 -15.42 24.82 -13.94
N ASN A 165 -15.88 25.58 -12.95
CA ASN A 165 -15.23 26.82 -12.54
C ASN A 165 -13.82 26.59 -11.97
N GLN A 166 -13.57 25.45 -11.32
CA GLN A 166 -12.25 25.04 -10.83
C GLN A 166 -11.38 24.37 -11.91
N VAL A 167 -11.98 23.62 -12.83
CA VAL A 167 -11.31 22.89 -13.93
C VAL A 167 -10.76 23.85 -14.99
N LYS A 168 -11.40 25.00 -15.26
CA LYS A 168 -10.84 26.03 -16.17
C LYS A 168 -9.44 26.51 -15.78
N MET A 169 -9.00 26.28 -14.53
CA MET A 169 -7.67 26.59 -14.04
C MET A 169 -6.74 25.35 -13.96
N SER A 170 -7.26 24.12 -14.10
CA SER A 170 -6.48 22.88 -13.95
C SER A 170 -7.17 21.66 -14.60
N GLY A 171 -6.47 20.92 -15.47
CA GLY A 171 -7.04 19.83 -16.29
C GLY A 171 -7.85 18.76 -15.53
N ALA A 172 -8.86 18.20 -16.21
CA ALA A 172 -9.76 17.17 -15.69
C ALA A 172 -9.47 15.80 -16.31
N ASP A 173 -8.86 14.90 -15.53
CA ASP A 173 -8.55 13.51 -15.95
C ASP A 173 -9.16 12.46 -15.01
N PHE A 174 -10.08 12.87 -14.14
CA PHE A 174 -10.63 12.03 -13.08
C PHE A 174 -12.11 12.32 -12.94
N VAL A 175 -12.91 11.29 -12.71
CA VAL A 175 -14.35 11.32 -12.62
C VAL A 175 -14.75 10.91 -11.21
N LEU A 176 -15.46 11.79 -10.52
CA LEU A 176 -15.97 11.55 -9.17
C LEU A 176 -17.18 10.60 -9.20
N ALA A 177 -18.07 10.82 -10.17
CA ALA A 177 -19.33 10.11 -10.31
C ALA A 177 -19.93 10.30 -11.71
N SER A 178 -20.81 9.39 -12.12
CA SER A 178 -21.58 9.44 -13.38
C SER A 178 -23.03 9.00 -13.14
N ILE A 179 -23.98 9.64 -13.82
CA ILE A 179 -25.40 9.25 -13.82
C ILE A 179 -25.59 7.89 -14.51
N PHE A 180 -24.80 7.59 -15.55
CA PHE A 180 -24.87 6.33 -16.31
C PHE A 180 -24.05 5.20 -15.70
N GLY A 181 -23.22 5.50 -14.70
CA GLY A 181 -22.28 4.55 -14.12
C GLY A 181 -20.98 4.48 -14.91
N LEU A 182 -19.93 3.98 -14.26
CA LEU A 182 -18.61 3.84 -14.85
C LEU A 182 -18.22 2.37 -14.78
N HIS A 183 -18.09 1.74 -15.95
CA HIS A 183 -17.78 0.31 -16.02
C HIS A 183 -16.29 0.07 -15.74
N PRO A 184 -15.93 -0.66 -14.67
CA PRO A 184 -14.55 -0.85 -14.25
C PRO A 184 -13.68 -1.58 -15.27
N ASP A 185 -14.26 -2.53 -16.00
CA ASP A 185 -13.51 -3.27 -17.03
C ASP A 185 -13.41 -2.56 -18.38
N LYS A 186 -14.00 -1.37 -18.54
CA LYS A 186 -13.91 -0.56 -19.76
C LYS A 186 -13.46 0.88 -19.44
N PRO A 187 -12.31 1.05 -18.81
CA PRO A 187 -11.89 2.36 -18.32
C PRO A 187 -11.56 3.37 -19.43
N GLU A 188 -11.31 2.92 -20.65
CA GLU A 188 -11.24 3.80 -21.83
C GLU A 188 -12.49 4.67 -21.99
N THR A 189 -13.65 4.16 -21.55
CA THR A 189 -14.91 4.92 -21.59
C THR A 189 -14.91 6.10 -20.63
N TYR A 190 -14.01 6.17 -19.63
CA TYR A 190 -14.00 7.22 -18.61
C TYR A 190 -13.53 8.57 -19.18
N ALA A 191 -12.69 8.55 -20.21
CA ALA A 191 -12.17 9.73 -20.89
C ALA A 191 -13.10 10.27 -21.98
N GLU A 192 -13.99 9.43 -22.52
CA GLU A 192 -14.88 9.78 -23.63
C GLU A 192 -16.18 10.46 -23.20
N VAL A 193 -16.45 10.56 -21.89
CA VAL A 193 -17.69 11.16 -21.39
C VAL A 193 -17.53 12.67 -21.18
N GLU A 194 -17.52 13.41 -22.28
CA GLU A 194 -17.80 14.85 -22.29
C GLU A 194 -19.32 15.07 -22.23
N SER A 195 -19.92 15.03 -21.04
CA SER A 195 -21.34 15.39 -20.91
C SER A 195 -21.66 16.03 -19.56
N GLN A 196 -22.81 16.68 -19.48
CA GLN A 196 -23.36 17.24 -18.23
C GLN A 196 -23.62 16.14 -17.17
N ASP A 197 -23.51 14.86 -17.57
CA ASP A 197 -23.88 13.68 -16.80
C ASP A 197 -22.68 13.00 -16.10
N THR A 198 -21.46 13.54 -16.27
CA THR A 198 -20.23 13.15 -15.55
C THR A 198 -19.63 14.28 -14.74
N LEU A 199 -19.16 13.94 -13.53
CA LEU A 199 -18.51 14.87 -12.62
C LEU A 199 -17.00 14.76 -12.73
N ALA A 200 -16.43 15.55 -13.63
CA ALA A 200 -14.99 15.76 -13.72
C ALA A 200 -14.44 16.36 -12.41
N PHE A 201 -13.57 15.62 -11.73
CA PHE A 201 -13.02 15.97 -10.44
C PHE A 201 -11.77 16.85 -10.59
N PRO A 202 -11.82 18.12 -10.13
CA PRO A 202 -10.75 19.08 -10.38
C PRO A 202 -9.46 18.72 -9.65
N ASN A 203 -8.32 19.07 -10.25
CA ASN A 203 -6.99 18.86 -9.65
C ASN A 203 -6.85 19.56 -8.29
N SER A 204 -7.47 20.73 -8.10
CA SER A 204 -7.50 21.45 -6.81
C SER A 204 -8.09 20.62 -5.67
N GLN A 205 -9.13 19.84 -5.95
CA GLN A 205 -9.76 18.96 -4.96
C GLN A 205 -9.01 17.62 -4.84
N ARG A 206 -8.49 17.09 -5.96
CA ARG A 206 -7.73 15.81 -5.99
C ARG A 206 -6.48 15.79 -5.11
N LYS A 207 -5.86 16.95 -4.86
CA LYS A 207 -4.66 17.08 -4.02
C LYS A 207 -4.99 17.05 -2.53
N LEU A 208 -6.23 17.39 -2.15
CA LEU A 208 -6.65 17.44 -0.76
C LEU A 208 -6.93 16.04 -0.21
N HIS A 209 -6.72 15.84 1.09
CA HIS A 209 -6.97 14.57 1.77
C HIS A 209 -8.43 14.11 1.67
N PHE A 210 -8.61 12.79 1.58
CA PHE A 210 -9.90 12.15 1.43
C PHE A 210 -10.25 11.40 2.71
N GLN A 211 -11.49 11.56 3.12
CA GLN A 211 -12.11 10.77 4.16
C GLN A 211 -13.33 10.07 3.60
N ILE A 212 -13.35 8.75 3.70
CA ILE A 212 -14.44 7.91 3.21
C ILE A 212 -15.03 7.16 4.40
N VAL A 213 -16.25 7.55 4.78
CA VAL A 213 -16.98 6.94 5.89
C VAL A 213 -18.16 6.16 5.34
N ALA A 214 -18.21 4.86 5.59
CA ALA A 214 -19.20 4.01 4.97
C ALA A 214 -19.43 2.72 5.76
N GLY A 215 -20.69 2.41 6.07
CA GLY A 215 -21.06 1.20 6.83
C GLY A 215 -20.75 -0.12 6.11
N THR A 216 -21.21 -1.24 6.67
CA THR A 216 -20.86 -2.62 6.27
C THR A 216 -21.29 -3.09 4.87
N ARG A 217 -21.85 -2.21 4.02
CA ARG A 217 -22.27 -2.55 2.65
C ARG A 217 -21.16 -2.28 1.63
N ARG A 218 -21.25 -2.89 0.44
CA ARG A 218 -20.25 -2.79 -0.66
C ARG A 218 -19.97 -1.36 -1.19
N GLY A 219 -20.70 -0.33 -0.74
CA GLY A 219 -20.55 1.04 -1.23
C GLY A 219 -19.17 1.66 -0.97
N LYS A 220 -18.56 1.37 0.19
CA LYS A 220 -17.20 1.85 0.53
C LYS A 220 -16.17 1.42 -0.51
N THR A 221 -16.02 0.10 -0.65
CA THR A 221 -15.06 -0.53 -1.54
C THR A 221 -15.30 -0.12 -2.99
N MET A 222 -16.55 0.05 -3.40
CA MET A 222 -16.89 0.50 -4.76
C MET A 222 -16.40 1.92 -5.06
N LEU A 223 -16.60 2.87 -4.14
CA LEU A 223 -16.11 4.23 -4.29
C LEU A 223 -14.58 4.26 -4.33
N ILE A 224 -13.92 3.50 -3.46
CA ILE A 224 -12.45 3.42 -3.45
C ILE A 224 -11.95 2.79 -4.76
N MET A 225 -12.54 1.67 -5.21
CA MET A 225 -12.14 1.01 -6.45
C MET A 225 -12.37 1.89 -7.68
N LEU A 226 -13.41 2.74 -7.68
CA LEU A 226 -13.60 3.73 -8.75
C LEU A 226 -12.41 4.70 -8.82
N ILE A 227 -11.91 5.14 -7.67
CA ILE A 227 -10.75 6.02 -7.56
C ILE A 227 -9.47 5.27 -7.99
N VAL A 228 -9.26 4.06 -7.46
CA VAL A 228 -8.09 3.23 -7.73
C VAL A 228 -8.00 2.88 -9.21
N GLU A 229 -9.09 2.44 -9.85
CA GLU A 229 -9.07 2.05 -11.25
C GLU A 229 -8.69 3.21 -12.18
N GLN A 230 -9.18 4.42 -11.92
CA GLN A 230 -8.79 5.60 -12.70
C GLN A 230 -7.30 5.92 -12.57
N LEU A 231 -6.74 5.76 -11.37
CA LEU A 231 -5.31 5.96 -11.13
C LEU A 231 -4.49 4.86 -11.79
N LEU A 232 -4.92 3.59 -11.72
CA LEU A 232 -4.27 2.48 -12.42
C LEU A 232 -4.28 2.68 -13.93
N ASN A 233 -5.38 3.13 -14.52
CA ASN A 233 -5.44 3.38 -15.96
C ASN A 233 -4.50 4.49 -16.40
N ARG A 234 -4.37 5.55 -15.58
CA ARG A 234 -3.34 6.56 -15.82
C ARG A 234 -1.93 5.96 -15.75
N MET A 235 -1.65 5.10 -14.77
CA MET A 235 -0.35 4.41 -14.67
C MET A 235 -0.09 3.49 -15.88
N ARG A 236 -1.07 2.67 -16.29
CA ARG A 236 -1.00 1.84 -17.51
C ARG A 236 -0.73 2.69 -18.74
N TRP A 237 -1.43 3.81 -18.86
CA TRP A 237 -1.32 4.69 -20.02
C TRP A 237 0.07 5.35 -20.10
N CYS A 238 0.62 5.77 -18.96
CA CYS A 238 2.01 6.25 -18.86
C CYS A 238 3.05 5.17 -19.20
N ARG A 239 2.80 3.91 -18.81
CA ARG A 239 3.71 2.78 -19.07
C ARG A 239 3.65 2.25 -20.51
N ASP A 240 2.44 1.97 -20.99
CA ASP A 240 2.18 1.22 -22.24
C ASP A 240 1.90 2.15 -23.44
N GLY A 241 1.77 3.47 -23.22
CA GLY A 241 1.64 4.48 -24.29
C GLY A 241 0.26 4.55 -24.98
N GLY A 242 -0.74 3.81 -24.48
CA GLY A 242 -2.15 3.97 -24.84
C GLY A 242 -2.60 3.42 -26.21
N MET A 243 -1.76 2.68 -26.95
CA MET A 243 -2.18 1.99 -28.20
C MET A 243 -1.59 0.58 -28.29
N LYS A 244 -2.47 -0.43 -28.44
CA LYS A 244 -2.07 -1.80 -28.80
C LYS A 244 -2.12 -1.96 -30.33
N GLY A 245 -0.97 -2.25 -30.96
CA GLY A 245 -0.87 -2.55 -32.40
C GLY A 245 0.57 -2.54 -32.94
N ILE A 246 0.82 -3.24 -34.06
CA ILE A 246 2.15 -3.37 -34.71
C ILE A 246 2.72 -2.01 -35.13
N LEU A 247 1.87 -1.11 -35.65
CA LEU A 247 2.25 0.26 -36.00
C LEU A 247 2.49 1.15 -34.77
N GLY A 248 1.88 0.80 -33.62
CA GLY A 248 2.00 1.52 -32.35
C GLY A 248 3.34 1.30 -31.64
N LYS A 249 3.97 0.12 -31.81
CA LYS A 249 5.27 -0.20 -31.18
C LYS A 249 6.46 0.60 -31.75
N LEU A 250 6.39 1.06 -33.00
CA LEU A 250 7.45 1.87 -33.61
C LEU A 250 7.31 3.36 -33.25
N VAL A 251 6.08 3.86 -33.17
CA VAL A 251 5.75 5.25 -32.77
C VAL A 251 5.84 5.43 -31.25
N SER A 252 5.76 4.35 -30.45
CA SER A 252 5.66 4.41 -28.99
C SER A 252 6.88 5.02 -28.30
N LYS A 253 8.12 4.87 -28.80
CA LYS A 253 9.29 5.43 -28.07
C LYS A 253 9.32 6.96 -28.07
N LEU A 254 9.03 7.60 -29.21
CA LEU A 254 8.89 9.06 -29.32
C LEU A 254 7.59 9.55 -28.67
N ALA A 255 6.51 8.79 -28.79
CA ALA A 255 5.24 9.11 -28.16
C ALA A 255 5.31 9.04 -26.63
N VAL A 256 5.97 8.03 -26.04
CA VAL A 256 6.16 7.91 -24.58
C VAL A 256 6.98 9.09 -24.05
N TRP A 257 8.02 9.53 -24.77
CA TRP A 257 8.80 10.71 -24.39
C TRP A 257 8.00 12.02 -24.45
N PHE A 258 7.29 12.29 -25.55
CA PHE A 258 6.40 13.46 -25.67
C PHE A 258 5.21 13.42 -24.69
N LYS A 259 4.70 12.23 -24.34
CA LYS A 259 3.54 12.04 -23.45
C LYS A 259 3.89 12.11 -21.97
N ARG A 260 5.09 11.64 -21.57
CA ARG A 260 5.68 11.92 -20.24
C ARG A 260 5.87 13.42 -20.02
N LEU A 261 6.06 14.18 -21.08
CA LEU A 261 6.12 15.64 -21.03
C LEU A 261 4.74 16.29 -20.74
N LEU A 262 3.63 15.62 -21.10
CA LEU A 262 2.26 16.15 -20.99
C LEU A 262 1.52 15.72 -19.71
N HIS A 263 1.80 14.52 -19.18
CA HIS A 263 1.14 14.00 -17.98
C HIS A 263 2.13 13.73 -16.85
N LYS A 264 1.78 14.21 -15.65
CA LYS A 264 2.55 14.02 -14.42
C LYS A 264 2.47 12.57 -13.94
N PRO A 265 3.59 11.96 -13.51
CA PRO A 265 3.60 10.59 -12.99
C PRO A 265 2.74 10.50 -11.73
N VAL A 266 2.08 9.36 -11.57
CA VAL A 266 1.20 9.06 -10.45
C VAL A 266 1.70 7.79 -9.79
N LYS A 267 1.82 7.82 -8.46
CA LYS A 267 2.16 6.63 -7.67
C LYS A 267 1.21 6.46 -6.50
N MET A 268 1.10 5.24 -6.01
CA MET A 268 0.15 4.88 -4.95
C MET A 268 0.75 3.89 -3.95
N LEU A 269 0.60 4.18 -2.66
CA LEU A 269 0.82 3.24 -1.58
C LEU A 269 -0.54 2.76 -1.08
N ILE A 270 -0.74 1.45 -1.03
CA ILE A 270 -1.97 0.83 -0.56
C ILE A 270 -1.64 0.00 0.69
N ILE A 271 -2.29 0.33 1.79
CA ILE A 271 -2.41 -0.56 2.94
C ILE A 271 -3.68 -1.38 2.70
N ASP A 272 -3.49 -2.65 2.32
CA ASP A 272 -4.58 -3.51 1.89
C ASP A 272 -5.48 -3.93 3.06
N THR A 273 -6.71 -4.32 2.75
CA THR A 273 -7.60 -4.91 3.74
C THR A 273 -7.11 -6.31 4.10
N PRO A 274 -7.51 -6.87 5.26
CA PRO A 274 -7.27 -8.28 5.57
C PRO A 274 -7.84 -9.27 4.53
N LYS A 275 -8.76 -8.82 3.66
CA LYS A 275 -9.31 -9.62 2.55
C LYS A 275 -8.39 -9.68 1.34
N GLY A 276 -7.42 -8.77 1.25
CA GLY A 276 -6.51 -8.66 0.12
C GLY A 276 -7.19 -8.19 -1.16
N ASP A 277 -8.19 -7.31 -1.06
CA ASP A 277 -9.01 -6.89 -2.21
C ASP A 277 -8.14 -6.19 -3.26
N TYR A 278 -7.18 -5.35 -2.85
CA TYR A 278 -6.35 -4.57 -3.76
C TYR A 278 -5.16 -5.37 -4.31
N SER A 279 -4.48 -6.18 -3.48
CA SER A 279 -3.38 -7.04 -3.93
C SER A 279 -3.83 -8.09 -4.96
N ARG A 280 -5.08 -8.54 -4.90
CA ARG A 280 -5.68 -9.44 -5.90
C ARG A 280 -6.13 -8.72 -7.17
N TYR A 281 -6.37 -7.41 -7.09
CA TYR A 281 -6.86 -6.59 -8.18
C TYR A 281 -5.72 -5.98 -9.01
N VAL A 282 -4.75 -5.31 -8.39
CA VAL A 282 -3.65 -4.55 -9.02
C VAL A 282 -2.57 -5.47 -9.60
N GLU A 283 -2.26 -5.35 -10.89
CA GLU A 283 -1.35 -6.26 -11.60
C GLU A 283 0.10 -6.28 -11.07
N PRO A 284 0.82 -7.43 -11.10
CA PRO A 284 2.20 -7.52 -10.60
C PRO A 284 3.21 -6.66 -11.36
N GLU A 285 2.91 -6.32 -12.62
CA GLU A 285 3.75 -5.46 -13.45
C GLU A 285 3.60 -3.98 -13.11
N LEU A 286 2.60 -3.61 -12.30
CA LEU A 286 2.43 -2.24 -11.77
C LEU A 286 2.72 -2.15 -10.28
N SER A 287 2.82 -3.28 -9.57
CA SER A 287 2.91 -3.29 -8.12
C SER A 287 4.12 -4.04 -7.54
N HIS A 288 4.71 -3.45 -6.51
CA HIS A 288 5.46 -4.19 -5.50
C HIS A 288 4.50 -4.55 -4.37
N THR A 289 4.53 -5.81 -3.93
CA THR A 289 3.71 -6.27 -2.80
C THR A 289 4.61 -6.84 -1.71
N ILE A 290 4.41 -6.39 -0.48
CA ILE A 290 4.99 -6.97 0.74
C ILE A 290 3.88 -7.68 1.51
N GLY A 291 4.10 -8.95 1.83
CA GLY A 291 3.17 -9.77 2.59
C GLY A 291 3.74 -11.15 2.83
N PRO A 292 4.48 -11.39 3.94
CA PRO A 292 5.19 -12.65 4.18
C PRO A 292 4.26 -13.89 4.11
N GLN A 293 2.99 -13.76 4.45
CA GLN A 293 1.99 -14.83 4.35
C GLN A 293 1.64 -15.24 2.90
N THR A 294 2.14 -14.53 1.88
CA THR A 294 1.77 -14.72 0.46
C THR A 294 2.98 -15.00 -0.40
N GLU A 295 2.86 -16.02 -1.26
CA GLU A 295 3.90 -16.39 -2.21
C GLU A 295 4.08 -15.32 -3.30
N GLY A 296 5.30 -15.16 -3.80
CA GLY A 296 5.62 -14.19 -4.85
C GLY A 296 5.69 -12.73 -4.38
N THR A 297 5.59 -12.47 -3.08
CA THR A 297 5.81 -11.14 -2.50
C THR A 297 7.31 -10.84 -2.32
N SER A 298 7.66 -9.56 -2.32
CA SER A 298 9.04 -9.12 -2.06
C SER A 298 9.29 -9.01 -0.55
N ALA A 299 10.52 -9.25 -0.13
CA ALA A 299 10.98 -8.93 1.21
C ALA A 299 11.39 -7.45 1.30
N TRP A 300 11.33 -6.87 2.49
CA TRP A 300 11.77 -5.49 2.70
C TRP A 300 13.30 -5.42 2.81
N ALA A 301 13.95 -4.53 2.04
CA ALA A 301 15.37 -4.22 2.15
C ALA A 301 15.63 -3.28 3.35
N ILE A 302 15.36 -3.75 4.56
CA ILE A 302 15.36 -2.93 5.77
C ILE A 302 16.68 -2.17 5.99
N ALA A 303 17.84 -2.78 5.72
CA ALA A 303 19.14 -2.13 5.89
C ALA A 303 19.42 -0.98 4.93
N ARG A 304 18.89 -1.04 3.70
CA ARG A 304 19.01 0.08 2.73
C ARG A 304 18.16 1.28 3.15
N ASP A 305 17.04 1.01 3.81
CA ASP A 305 16.08 2.04 4.24
C ASP A 305 16.46 2.65 5.59
N LEU A 306 16.75 1.80 6.58
CA LEU A 306 17.22 2.19 7.91
C LEU A 306 18.73 2.37 7.88
N ASN A 307 19.20 3.38 7.14
CA ASN A 307 20.62 3.70 6.95
C ASN A 307 21.12 4.87 7.82
N SER A 308 20.30 5.38 8.74
CA SER A 308 20.67 6.42 9.69
C SER A 308 20.01 6.22 11.05
N LYS A 309 20.62 6.81 12.09
CA LYS A 309 20.06 6.79 13.46
C LYS A 309 18.66 7.40 13.51
N GLN A 310 18.42 8.48 12.76
CA GLN A 310 17.13 9.16 12.68
C GLN A 310 16.07 8.31 11.97
N ALA A 311 16.44 7.61 10.88
CA ALA A 311 15.56 6.66 10.20
C ALA A 311 15.15 5.51 11.14
N ALA A 312 16.12 4.96 11.88
CA ALA A 312 15.86 3.93 12.88
C ALA A 312 14.90 4.45 13.97
N PHE A 313 15.15 5.65 14.51
CA PHE A 313 14.28 6.25 15.52
C PHE A 313 12.83 6.38 15.03
N GLN A 314 12.60 6.91 13.83
CA GLN A 314 11.25 7.03 13.26
C GLN A 314 10.57 5.67 13.10
N TYR A 315 11.30 4.66 12.63
CA TYR A 315 10.79 3.30 12.54
C TYR A 315 10.37 2.76 13.93
N TRP A 316 11.21 2.91 14.94
CA TRP A 316 10.93 2.45 16.31
C TRP A 316 9.78 3.22 16.98
N SER A 317 9.58 4.50 16.66
CA SER A 317 8.41 5.27 17.10
C SER A 317 7.08 4.65 16.63
N GLY A 318 7.06 4.09 15.42
CA GLY A 318 5.89 3.35 14.91
C GLY A 318 5.76 1.93 15.47
N LYS A 319 6.87 1.31 15.86
CA LYS A 319 6.89 -0.06 16.42
C LYS A 319 6.35 -0.12 17.83
N VAL A 320 6.93 0.68 18.72
CA VAL A 320 6.60 0.66 20.14
C VAL A 320 5.63 1.81 20.41
N VAL A 321 4.39 1.49 20.74
CA VAL A 321 3.38 2.50 21.10
C VAL A 321 3.66 2.96 22.53
N VAL A 322 3.75 4.28 22.73
CA VAL A 322 4.02 4.88 24.04
C VAL A 322 2.71 5.29 24.70
N ASN A 323 2.56 4.95 25.97
CA ASN A 323 1.43 5.38 26.77
C ASN A 323 1.64 6.82 27.24
N GLU A 324 0.66 7.71 27.00
CA GLU A 324 0.75 9.12 27.41
C GLU A 324 0.88 9.30 28.95
N LYS A 325 0.36 8.36 29.75
CA LYS A 325 0.42 8.45 31.22
C LYS A 325 1.75 7.96 31.82
N ASP A 326 2.36 6.96 31.20
CA ASP A 326 3.63 6.38 31.65
C ASP A 326 4.52 6.12 30.44
N PRO A 327 5.15 7.18 29.91
CA PRO A 327 5.89 7.10 28.65
C PRO A 327 7.25 6.42 28.79
N PHE A 328 7.77 6.31 30.02
CA PHE A 328 9.14 5.91 30.30
C PHE A 328 9.50 4.55 29.68
N TRP A 329 8.65 3.53 29.85
CA TRP A 329 8.91 2.17 29.37
C TRP A 329 8.98 2.10 27.84
N GLY A 330 8.02 2.72 27.17
CA GLY A 330 7.97 2.72 25.71
C GLY A 330 9.08 3.55 25.08
N GLU A 331 9.40 4.73 25.64
CA GLU A 331 10.51 5.55 25.15
C GLU A 331 11.87 4.88 25.35
N SER A 332 12.07 4.22 26.50
CA SER A 332 13.29 3.44 26.74
C SER A 332 13.42 2.28 25.75
N ALA A 333 12.34 1.54 25.49
CA ALA A 333 12.33 0.46 24.51
C ALA A 333 12.61 0.97 23.08
N ARG A 334 12.00 2.10 22.66
CA ARG A 334 12.30 2.77 21.38
C ARG A 334 13.79 3.10 21.26
N GLY A 335 14.37 3.63 22.33
CA GLY A 335 15.78 3.99 22.38
C GLY A 335 16.73 2.79 22.28
N ILE A 336 16.44 1.69 23.00
CA ILE A 336 17.23 0.45 22.90
C ILE A 336 17.13 -0.15 21.49
N GLY A 337 15.93 -0.22 20.90
CA GLY A 337 15.76 -0.67 19.51
C GLY A 337 16.54 0.20 18.52
N THR A 338 16.52 1.52 18.72
CA THR A 338 17.30 2.48 17.91
C THR A 338 18.80 2.26 18.06
N ALA A 339 19.30 2.01 19.28
CA ALA A 339 20.69 1.69 19.55
C ALA A 339 21.13 0.40 18.84
N CYS A 340 20.32 -0.66 18.93
CA CYS A 340 20.58 -1.94 18.26
C CYS A 340 20.67 -1.76 16.74
N THR A 341 19.78 -0.95 16.17
CA THR A 341 19.78 -0.67 14.72
C THR A 341 20.98 0.19 14.32
N ALA A 342 21.34 1.19 15.13
CA ALA A 342 22.48 2.07 14.89
C ALA A 342 23.83 1.34 14.96
N GLU A 343 23.97 0.33 15.82
CA GLU A 343 25.14 -0.55 15.83
C GLU A 343 25.26 -1.31 14.52
N LEU A 344 24.17 -1.90 14.03
CA LEU A 344 24.16 -2.63 12.75
C LEU A 344 24.45 -1.71 11.56
N ILE A 345 23.96 -0.47 11.56
CA ILE A 345 24.30 0.50 10.52
C ILE A 345 25.82 0.75 10.52
N ALA A 346 26.44 0.87 11.70
CA ALA A 346 27.86 1.15 11.81
C ALA A 346 28.73 -0.06 11.42
N THR A 347 28.38 -1.26 11.90
CA THR A 347 29.18 -2.48 11.72
C THR A 347 28.87 -3.21 10.42
N CYS A 348 27.65 -3.10 9.91
CA CYS A 348 27.17 -3.86 8.76
C CYS A 348 26.80 -3.01 7.53
N GLY A 349 26.74 -1.68 7.64
CA GLY A 349 26.37 -0.82 6.52
C GLY A 349 24.94 -1.06 6.03
N ASP A 350 24.77 -1.37 4.76
CA ASP A 350 23.49 -1.67 4.09
C ASP A 350 23.23 -3.18 3.90
N ASP A 351 24.05 -4.05 4.50
CA ASP A 351 24.05 -5.50 4.27
C ASP A 351 23.55 -6.34 5.46
N TRP A 352 22.98 -5.69 6.49
CA TRP A 352 22.28 -6.40 7.57
C TRP A 352 20.82 -6.73 7.21
N SER A 353 20.19 -7.58 8.01
CA SER A 353 18.82 -8.05 7.80
C SER A 353 18.05 -8.20 9.13
N PHE A 354 16.80 -8.64 9.11
CA PHE A 354 16.06 -8.88 10.36
C PHE A 354 16.77 -9.90 11.25
N ASN A 355 17.53 -10.84 10.68
CA ASN A 355 18.36 -11.77 11.45
C ASN A 355 19.32 -11.06 12.40
N ASN A 356 20.10 -10.11 11.89
CA ASN A 356 21.09 -9.38 12.68
C ASN A 356 20.39 -8.53 13.74
N LEU A 357 19.24 -7.92 13.38
CA LEU A 357 18.45 -7.13 14.31
C LEU A 357 17.90 -7.98 15.46
N VAL A 358 17.34 -9.16 15.18
CA VAL A 358 16.91 -10.11 16.22
C VAL A 358 18.08 -10.54 17.09
N GLY A 359 19.24 -10.81 16.49
CA GLY A 359 20.47 -11.12 17.23
C GLY A 359 20.82 -10.05 18.26
N ASN A 360 20.81 -8.77 17.86
CA ASN A 360 21.07 -7.65 18.76
C ASN A 360 19.95 -7.46 19.80
N LEU A 361 18.68 -7.62 19.43
CA LEU A 361 17.54 -7.47 20.34
C LEU A 361 17.50 -8.54 21.44
N LYS A 362 18.12 -9.70 21.22
CA LYS A 362 18.22 -10.81 22.18
C LYS A 362 19.41 -10.72 23.13
N LEU A 363 20.26 -9.69 22.99
CA LEU A 363 21.40 -9.48 23.89
C LEU A 363 20.92 -9.16 25.32
N THR A 364 21.71 -9.59 26.30
CA THR A 364 21.46 -9.27 27.72
C THR A 364 21.69 -7.78 28.00
N ALA A 365 21.14 -7.28 29.12
CA ALA A 365 21.36 -5.89 29.53
C ALA A 365 22.85 -5.51 29.62
N LYS A 366 23.69 -6.44 30.09
CA LYS A 366 25.16 -6.25 30.20
C LYS A 366 25.83 -6.11 28.83
N GLU A 367 25.34 -6.84 27.82
CA GLU A 367 25.85 -6.80 26.45
C GLU A 367 25.32 -5.60 25.66
N LEU A 368 24.08 -5.17 25.95
CA LEU A 368 23.46 -4.00 25.35
C LEU A 368 24.02 -2.68 25.89
N GLU A 369 24.47 -2.63 27.14
CA GLU A 369 25.03 -1.42 27.77
C GLU A 369 26.12 -0.74 26.92
N PRO A 370 27.18 -1.43 26.43
CA PRO A 370 28.20 -0.79 25.61
C PRO A 370 27.67 -0.33 24.26
N ILE A 371 26.67 -1.03 23.70
CA ILE A 371 25.99 -0.66 22.46
C ILE A 371 25.21 0.65 22.66
N VAL A 372 24.37 0.72 23.69
CA VAL A 372 23.57 1.90 24.02
C VAL A 372 24.49 3.09 24.32
N ARG A 373 25.52 2.89 25.14
CA ARG A 373 26.51 3.93 25.46
C ARG A 373 27.15 4.56 24.22
N LYS A 374 27.49 3.74 23.22
CA LYS A 374 28.19 4.19 22.02
C LYS A 374 27.26 4.77 20.95
N TYR A 375 26.10 4.16 20.73
CA TYR A 375 25.25 4.45 19.57
C TYR A 375 23.97 5.25 19.91
N TYR A 376 23.53 5.26 21.17
CA TYR A 376 22.35 5.98 21.63
C TYR A 376 22.41 6.32 23.14
N ILE A 377 23.31 7.23 23.50
CA ILE A 377 23.62 7.55 24.91
C ILE A 377 22.42 8.08 25.70
N GLU A 378 21.42 8.65 25.01
CA GLU A 378 20.21 9.19 25.59
C GLU A 378 19.39 8.13 26.35
N SER A 379 19.54 6.85 26.01
CA SER A 379 18.89 5.72 26.70
C SER A 379 19.79 5.00 27.70
N LEU A 380 21.02 5.46 27.93
CA LEU A 380 21.98 4.79 28.80
C LEU A 380 21.47 4.66 30.25
N GLN A 381 20.77 5.67 30.75
CA GLN A 381 20.21 5.60 32.10
C GLN A 381 19.20 4.46 32.23
N SER A 382 18.39 4.22 31.19
CA SER A 382 17.34 3.19 31.22
C SER A 382 17.90 1.77 31.37
N ILE A 383 19.11 1.52 30.84
CA ILE A 383 19.76 0.20 30.92
C ILE A 383 20.64 0.03 32.16
N GLN A 384 20.98 1.13 32.85
CA GLN A 384 21.76 1.13 34.09
C GLN A 384 20.88 1.22 35.35
N MET A 385 19.56 1.18 35.19
CA MET A 385 18.63 1.14 36.33
C MET A 385 18.73 -0.19 37.10
N GLY A 386 18.03 -0.27 38.22
CA GLY A 386 17.89 -1.53 38.95
C GLY A 386 17.29 -2.64 38.07
N GLU A 387 17.67 -3.88 38.36
CA GLU A 387 17.35 -5.08 37.56
C GLU A 387 15.87 -5.17 37.15
N ASN A 388 14.94 -4.93 38.08
CA ASN A 388 13.49 -4.96 37.80
C ASN A 388 13.04 -3.95 36.73
N ALA A 389 13.63 -2.75 36.71
CA ALA A 389 13.28 -1.72 35.75
C ALA A 389 13.82 -2.08 34.34
N VAL A 390 15.06 -2.54 34.26
CA VAL A 390 15.67 -2.96 32.99
C VAL A 390 14.89 -4.13 32.39
N THR A 391 14.54 -5.13 33.20
CA THR A 391 13.71 -6.27 32.76
C THR A 391 12.34 -5.81 32.23
N SER A 392 11.72 -4.80 32.84
CA SER A 392 10.45 -4.25 32.36
C SER A 392 10.58 -3.51 31.03
N VAL A 393 11.67 -2.76 30.82
CA VAL A 393 11.98 -2.12 29.53
C VAL A 393 12.21 -3.17 28.45
N LEU A 394 13.01 -4.20 28.73
CA LEU A 394 13.29 -5.29 27.79
C LEU A 394 12.04 -6.11 27.46
N GLY A 395 11.17 -6.39 28.45
CA GLY A 395 9.88 -7.04 28.20
C GLY A 395 8.93 -6.18 27.35
N THR A 396 8.98 -4.85 27.50
CA THR A 396 8.25 -3.93 26.61
C THR A 396 8.79 -3.98 25.18
N LEU A 397 10.11 -4.06 25.00
CA LEU A 397 10.74 -4.21 23.69
C LEU A 397 10.36 -5.56 23.04
N GLU A 398 10.47 -6.66 23.79
CA GLU A 398 10.17 -8.01 23.32
C GLU A 398 8.70 -8.14 22.86
N SER A 399 7.76 -7.64 23.65
CA SER A 399 6.33 -7.67 23.30
C SER A 399 5.96 -6.89 22.02
N ASN A 400 6.80 -5.93 21.60
CA ASN A 400 6.59 -5.12 20.40
C ASN A 400 7.46 -5.55 19.21
N THR A 401 8.24 -6.64 19.32
CA THR A 401 9.20 -7.08 18.29
C THR A 401 8.96 -8.52 17.81
N ALA A 402 7.86 -9.15 18.21
CA ALA A 402 7.48 -10.50 17.76
C ALA A 402 7.39 -10.61 16.22
N ASP A 403 7.00 -9.54 15.53
CA ASP A 403 6.98 -9.49 14.07
C ASP A 403 8.37 -9.45 13.44
N ILE A 404 9.34 -8.79 14.10
CA ILE A 404 10.73 -8.77 13.64
C ILE A 404 11.33 -10.18 13.71
N VAL A 405 11.02 -10.95 14.75
CA VAL A 405 11.42 -12.36 14.86
C VAL A 405 10.79 -13.19 13.75
N PHE A 406 9.48 -13.06 13.55
CA PHE A 406 8.76 -13.75 12.47
C PHE A 406 9.33 -13.43 11.07
N LEU A 407 9.63 -12.16 10.79
CA LEU A 407 10.21 -11.74 9.53
C LEU A 407 11.64 -12.27 9.36
N ALA A 408 12.45 -12.30 10.43
CA ALA A 408 13.79 -12.88 10.40
C ALA A 408 13.73 -14.38 10.04
N GLU A 409 12.82 -15.14 10.63
CA GLU A 409 12.64 -16.56 10.29
C GLU A 409 12.20 -16.74 8.83
N LYS A 410 11.20 -15.99 8.36
CA LYS A 410 10.57 -16.25 7.05
C LYS A 410 11.23 -15.54 5.86
N TRP A 411 11.96 -14.45 6.09
CA TRP A 411 12.68 -13.73 5.02
C TRP A 411 14.17 -13.95 5.03
N ASP A 412 14.78 -14.25 6.18
CA ASP A 412 16.22 -14.25 6.35
C ASP A 412 16.77 -15.58 6.89
N GLY A 413 15.91 -16.50 7.37
CA GLY A 413 16.30 -17.82 7.85
C GLY A 413 17.01 -17.81 9.21
N PHE A 414 16.53 -17.00 10.16
CA PHE A 414 17.16 -16.79 11.48
C PHE A 414 17.60 -18.07 12.16
N GLU A 415 16.74 -19.09 12.20
CA GLU A 415 16.98 -20.37 12.86
C GLU A 415 18.19 -21.13 12.28
N TYR A 416 18.44 -20.99 10.99
CA TYR A 416 19.52 -21.69 10.28
C TYR A 416 20.87 -20.97 10.36
N LYS A 417 20.89 -19.67 10.66
CA LYS A 417 22.10 -18.83 10.63
C LYS A 417 22.66 -18.49 12.01
N THR A 418 22.12 -19.07 13.07
CA THR A 418 22.58 -18.87 14.45
C THR A 418 24.04 -19.27 14.63
N GLY A 419 24.46 -20.41 14.08
CA GLY A 419 25.83 -20.94 14.16
C GLY A 419 26.91 -20.11 13.46
N ILE A 420 26.53 -19.07 12.71
CA ILE A 420 27.46 -18.14 12.04
C ILE A 420 27.21 -16.69 12.45
N ALA A 421 26.64 -16.45 13.63
CA ALA A 421 26.29 -15.12 14.13
C ALA A 421 25.49 -14.27 13.13
N GLN A 422 24.55 -14.91 12.41
CA GLN A 422 23.66 -14.25 11.46
C GLN A 422 24.37 -13.55 10.28
N MET A 423 25.58 -14.00 9.93
CA MET A 423 26.38 -13.41 8.85
C MET A 423 25.81 -13.73 7.47
N SER A 424 26.15 -12.87 6.49
CA SER A 424 25.92 -13.10 5.07
C SER A 424 27.24 -13.09 4.30
N SER A 425 27.26 -13.74 3.14
CA SER A 425 28.41 -13.76 2.26
C SER A 425 28.86 -12.34 1.86
N ARG A 426 27.88 -11.49 1.52
CA ARG A 426 28.09 -10.09 1.16
C ARG A 426 28.70 -9.30 2.31
N LEU A 427 28.19 -9.46 3.53
CA LEU A 427 28.70 -8.76 4.71
C LEU A 427 30.16 -9.13 5.03
N LEU A 428 30.50 -10.41 4.93
CA LEU A 428 31.86 -10.92 5.11
C LEU A 428 32.84 -10.45 4.03
N LYS A 429 32.33 -9.90 2.93
CA LYS A 429 33.12 -9.22 1.90
C LYS A 429 33.19 -7.71 2.14
N THR A 430 32.05 -7.04 2.28
CA THR A 430 31.95 -5.56 2.29
C THR A 430 32.39 -4.94 3.61
N LYS A 431 32.18 -5.63 4.73
CA LYS A 431 32.47 -5.17 6.10
C LYS A 431 33.27 -6.19 6.90
N TYR A 432 34.24 -6.85 6.25
CA TYR A 432 35.06 -7.89 6.86
C TYR A 432 35.66 -7.47 8.21
N LYS A 433 36.35 -6.31 8.26
CA LYS A 433 37.07 -5.81 9.46
C LYS A 433 36.18 -5.70 10.70
N ASP A 434 34.90 -5.38 10.52
CA ASP A 434 33.97 -5.17 11.64
C ASP A 434 33.27 -6.47 12.07
N ASN A 435 33.30 -7.52 11.23
CA ASN A 435 32.44 -8.71 11.38
C ASN A 435 33.18 -10.05 11.42
N HIS A 436 34.43 -10.12 10.96
CA HIS A 436 35.20 -11.37 10.91
C HIS A 436 35.35 -12.03 12.29
N GLU A 437 35.44 -11.21 13.34
CA GLU A 437 35.58 -11.70 14.72
C GLU A 437 34.32 -12.41 15.19
N LYS A 438 33.15 -11.77 15.00
CA LYS A 438 31.84 -12.34 15.35
C LYS A 438 31.60 -13.64 14.59
N PHE A 439 31.92 -13.68 13.29
CA PHE A 439 31.80 -14.88 12.46
C PHE A 439 32.69 -16.02 12.94
N ALA A 440 33.99 -15.75 13.13
CA ALA A 440 34.94 -16.76 13.55
C ALA A 440 34.69 -17.26 14.98
N THR A 441 34.27 -16.36 15.89
CA THR A 441 33.90 -16.73 17.27
C THR A 441 32.66 -17.62 17.30
N ALA A 442 31.71 -17.43 16.38
CA ALA A 442 30.51 -18.26 16.32
C ALA A 442 30.82 -19.73 15.94
N LEU A 443 31.77 -19.94 15.03
CA LEU A 443 32.20 -21.27 14.60
C LEU A 443 33.25 -21.88 15.55
N PHE A 444 34.18 -21.05 16.03
CA PHE A 444 35.33 -21.43 16.83
C PHE A 444 35.48 -20.47 18.01
N PRO A 445 34.66 -20.62 19.08
CA PRO A 445 34.73 -19.73 20.24
C PRO A 445 36.09 -19.85 20.93
N LEU A 446 36.69 -18.72 21.28
CA LEU A 446 37.99 -18.69 21.98
C LEU A 446 37.84 -18.71 23.49
N LEU A 447 36.65 -18.37 23.99
CA LEU A 447 36.35 -18.28 25.41
C LEU A 447 35.19 -19.19 25.74
N ASP A 448 35.34 -19.91 26.84
CA ASP A 448 34.30 -20.70 27.47
C ASP A 448 33.73 -19.91 28.66
N TYR A 449 32.51 -19.43 28.49
CA TYR A 449 31.81 -18.65 29.50
C TYR A 449 31.12 -19.52 30.55
N GLU A 450 30.98 -20.83 30.31
CA GLU A 450 30.42 -21.78 31.28
C GLU A 450 31.48 -22.21 32.28
N ASN A 451 32.72 -22.34 31.82
CA ASN A 451 33.87 -22.68 32.65
C ASN A 451 34.66 -21.43 33.04
N LEU A 452 34.38 -20.91 34.24
CA LEU A 452 35.14 -19.80 34.80
C LEU A 452 36.44 -20.28 35.45
N THR A 453 37.52 -19.57 35.14
CA THR A 453 38.78 -19.62 35.89
C THR A 453 38.58 -19.25 37.36
N LYS A 454 39.57 -19.58 38.21
CA LYS A 454 39.55 -19.25 39.64
C LYS A 454 39.36 -17.75 39.95
N ASP A 455 39.69 -16.88 38.99
CA ASP A 455 39.58 -15.42 39.10
C ASP A 455 38.23 -14.88 38.56
N GLY A 456 37.27 -15.77 38.22
CA GLY A 456 35.94 -15.39 37.71
C GLY A 456 35.92 -14.95 36.25
N LYS A 457 37.02 -15.16 35.51
CA LYS A 457 37.09 -14.89 34.06
C LYS A 457 36.76 -16.15 33.24
N PRO A 458 36.21 -16.03 32.02
CA PRO A 458 36.02 -17.15 31.10
C PRO A 458 37.33 -17.91 30.83
N ALA A 459 37.29 -19.23 30.78
CA ALA A 459 38.43 -20.04 30.38
C ALA A 459 38.71 -19.87 28.88
N VAL A 460 39.98 -19.91 28.47
CA VAL A 460 40.32 -19.92 27.04
C VAL A 460 40.19 -21.34 26.50
N ILE A 461 39.73 -21.47 25.26
CA ILE A 461 39.64 -22.72 24.50
C ILE A 461 40.81 -22.78 23.51
N PRO A 462 41.96 -23.38 23.87
CA PRO A 462 43.16 -23.25 23.05
C PRO A 462 42.97 -23.90 21.67
N GLN A 463 42.36 -25.09 21.61
CA GLN A 463 42.17 -25.85 20.37
C GLN A 463 41.47 -25.07 19.25
N ASN A 464 40.68 -24.04 19.60
CA ASN A 464 39.98 -23.21 18.62
C ASN A 464 40.83 -22.07 18.04
N ILE A 465 41.98 -21.73 18.63
CA ILE A 465 42.83 -20.60 18.19
C ILE A 465 43.25 -20.74 16.72
N VAL A 466 43.74 -21.92 16.32
CA VAL A 466 44.20 -22.17 14.95
C VAL A 466 43.02 -22.21 13.98
N PRO A 467 41.96 -23.03 14.19
CA PRO A 467 40.76 -23.01 13.36
C PRO A 467 40.12 -21.62 13.19
N HIS A 468 40.09 -20.82 14.26
CA HIS A 468 39.57 -19.46 14.27
C HIS A 468 40.37 -18.52 13.35
N ALA A 469 41.70 -18.65 13.31
CA ALA A 469 42.52 -17.90 12.37
C ALA A 469 42.39 -18.41 10.92
N LEU A 470 42.28 -19.73 10.74
CA LEU A 470 42.12 -20.36 9.42
C LEU A 470 40.80 -19.93 8.75
N ILE A 471 39.68 -19.89 9.48
CA ILE A 471 38.39 -19.50 8.89
C ILE A 471 38.37 -18.04 8.43
N LYS A 472 39.05 -17.15 9.18
CA LYS A 472 39.24 -15.74 8.79
C LYS A 472 40.06 -15.62 7.51
N ALA A 473 41.20 -16.31 7.45
CA ALA A 473 42.06 -16.36 6.27
C ALA A 473 41.32 -16.96 5.06
N LEU A 474 40.47 -17.95 5.27
CA LEU A 474 39.64 -18.55 4.22
C LEU A 474 38.65 -17.53 3.64
N VAL A 475 37.98 -16.75 4.49
CA VAL A 475 37.08 -15.66 4.02
C VAL A 475 37.85 -14.64 3.18
N LEU A 476 39.04 -14.21 3.62
CA LEU A 476 39.87 -13.30 2.83
C LEU A 476 40.31 -13.91 1.50
N GLY A 477 40.71 -15.19 1.50
CA GLY A 477 41.05 -15.93 0.29
C GLY A 477 39.87 -16.04 -0.67
N MET A 478 38.67 -16.30 -0.17
CA MET A 478 37.44 -16.31 -0.96
C MET A 478 37.12 -14.92 -1.52
N ASN A 479 37.23 -13.87 -0.71
CA ASN A 479 37.03 -12.48 -1.15
C ASN A 479 37.98 -12.09 -2.29
N ALA A 480 39.25 -12.53 -2.22
CA ALA A 480 40.24 -12.28 -3.27
C ALA A 480 40.00 -13.12 -4.53
N LYS A 481 39.70 -14.41 -4.37
CA LYS A 481 39.41 -15.34 -5.46
C LYS A 481 38.24 -14.87 -6.32
N PHE A 482 37.22 -14.30 -5.70
CA PHE A 482 36.02 -13.80 -6.37
C PHE A 482 36.07 -12.30 -6.64
N ALA A 483 37.19 -11.60 -6.40
CA ALA A 483 37.26 -10.15 -6.60
C ALA A 483 37.01 -9.70 -8.05
N THR A 484 37.29 -10.58 -9.03
CA THR A 484 37.22 -10.30 -10.47
C THR A 484 35.95 -10.80 -11.16
N THR A 485 35.04 -11.46 -10.44
CA THR A 485 33.75 -11.89 -11.02
C THR A 485 32.78 -10.71 -11.15
N ASP A 486 31.82 -10.79 -12.08
CA ASP A 486 30.89 -9.69 -12.39
C ASP A 486 30.12 -9.16 -11.17
N ASN A 487 29.76 -10.05 -10.22
CA ASN A 487 29.10 -9.67 -8.96
C ASN A 487 30.09 -9.53 -7.79
N GLY A 488 31.30 -10.05 -7.93
CA GLY A 488 32.35 -10.06 -6.93
C GLY A 488 32.07 -10.88 -5.65
N ILE A 489 30.81 -11.27 -5.38
CA ILE A 489 30.38 -11.89 -4.12
C ILE A 489 30.28 -13.40 -4.34
N TRP A 490 30.89 -14.19 -3.45
CA TRP A 490 30.77 -15.64 -3.44
C TRP A 490 29.48 -16.07 -2.73
N THR A 491 28.97 -17.25 -3.08
CA THR A 491 27.81 -17.91 -2.45
C THR A 491 28.26 -18.88 -1.37
N TRP A 492 27.37 -19.26 -0.45
CA TRP A 492 27.68 -20.28 0.56
C TRP A 492 27.94 -21.64 -0.06
N ALA A 493 27.30 -21.98 -1.18
CA ALA A 493 27.63 -23.15 -1.98
C ALA A 493 29.08 -23.13 -2.49
N GLU A 494 29.58 -21.99 -2.96
CA GLU A 494 30.98 -21.85 -3.38
C GLU A 494 31.95 -21.92 -2.20
N PHE A 495 31.55 -21.39 -1.03
CA PHE A 495 32.33 -21.48 0.20
C PHE A 495 32.42 -22.94 0.69
N GLU A 496 31.30 -23.65 0.69
CA GLU A 496 31.21 -25.07 1.03
C GLU A 496 32.03 -25.93 0.05
N ALA A 497 31.92 -25.66 -1.26
CA ALA A 497 32.71 -26.35 -2.27
C ALA A 497 34.22 -26.15 -2.07
N GLN A 498 34.63 -24.97 -1.57
CA GLN A 498 36.03 -24.73 -1.21
C GLN A 498 36.44 -25.50 0.05
N LEU A 499 35.54 -25.69 1.03
CA LEU A 499 35.80 -26.54 2.21
C LEU A 499 35.87 -28.04 1.86
N ARG A 500 35.19 -28.49 0.81
CA ARG A 500 35.25 -29.89 0.32
C ARG A 500 36.53 -30.25 -0.42
N LYS A 501 37.32 -29.25 -0.83
CA LYS A 501 38.58 -29.52 -1.53
C LYS A 501 39.60 -30.20 -0.61
N PRO A 502 40.60 -30.87 -1.19
CA PRO A 502 41.76 -31.34 -0.43
C PRO A 502 42.28 -30.24 0.51
N PHE A 503 42.53 -30.60 1.78
CA PHE A 503 42.86 -29.62 2.82
C PHE A 503 44.09 -28.78 2.47
N ASN A 504 45.06 -29.35 1.76
CA ASN A 504 46.24 -28.65 1.25
C ASN A 504 45.89 -27.55 0.23
N GLU A 505 44.91 -27.76 -0.66
CA GLU A 505 44.41 -26.73 -1.57
C GLU A 505 43.72 -25.59 -0.79
N THR A 506 42.90 -25.95 0.19
CA THR A 506 42.19 -24.98 1.05
C THR A 506 43.20 -24.18 1.88
N LEU A 507 44.22 -24.84 2.45
CA LEU A 507 45.32 -24.20 3.15
C LEU A 507 46.13 -23.29 2.23
N ALA A 508 46.44 -23.70 1.00
CA ALA A 508 47.17 -22.87 0.04
C ALA A 508 46.45 -21.55 -0.25
N LEU A 509 45.10 -21.57 -0.32
CA LEU A 509 44.28 -20.38 -0.43
C LEU A 509 44.39 -19.48 0.81
N MET A 510 44.37 -20.06 2.02
CA MET A 510 44.48 -19.33 3.29
C MET A 510 45.87 -18.73 3.52
N GLY A 511 46.94 -19.42 3.12
CA GLY A 511 48.32 -19.10 3.48
C GLY A 511 48.80 -17.70 3.09
N GLN A 512 48.17 -17.09 2.09
CA GLN A 512 48.47 -15.73 1.63
C GLN A 512 47.82 -14.65 2.51
N TYR A 513 46.81 -15.02 3.31
CA TYR A 513 45.94 -14.10 4.06
C TYR A 513 45.91 -14.37 5.56
N ILE A 514 46.77 -15.26 6.05
CA ILE A 514 46.98 -15.41 7.49
C ILE A 514 47.69 -14.14 7.99
N GLU A 515 46.90 -13.17 8.42
CA GLU A 515 47.40 -11.91 8.97
C GLU A 515 47.93 -12.14 10.39
N TRP A 516 49.20 -11.76 10.60
CA TRP A 516 49.87 -11.86 11.88
C TRP A 516 49.18 -11.04 12.99
N GLU A 517 48.57 -9.91 12.63
CA GLU A 517 47.92 -9.00 13.58
C GLU A 517 46.77 -9.70 14.33
N VAL A 518 45.93 -10.47 13.61
CA VAL A 518 44.82 -11.26 14.17
C VAL A 518 45.32 -12.38 15.10
N LEU A 519 46.40 -13.05 14.73
CA LEU A 519 47.02 -14.09 15.55
C LEU A 519 47.68 -13.50 16.79
N SER A 520 48.31 -12.32 16.69
CA SER A 520 49.01 -11.69 17.81
C SER A 520 48.05 -11.26 18.92
N GLU A 521 46.90 -10.66 18.60
CA GLU A 521 45.94 -10.22 19.61
C GLU A 521 45.29 -11.38 20.37
N GLN A 522 45.08 -12.54 19.71
CA GLN A 522 44.42 -13.71 20.29
C GLN A 522 45.37 -14.76 20.90
N VAL A 523 46.65 -14.76 20.51
CA VAL A 523 47.69 -15.64 21.07
C VAL A 523 48.44 -14.97 22.23
N LEU A 524 48.49 -13.62 22.27
CA LEU A 524 49.17 -12.86 23.33
C LEU A 524 48.33 -12.63 24.59
N VAL A 525 47.07 -13.10 24.63
CA VAL A 525 46.24 -13.02 25.84
C VAL A 525 46.92 -13.82 26.97
N PRO A 526 47.07 -13.26 28.19
CA PRO A 526 47.80 -13.90 29.30
C PRO A 526 47.38 -15.35 29.57
N GLU A 527 46.12 -15.67 29.31
CA GLU A 527 45.47 -16.95 29.51
C GLU A 527 45.96 -18.04 28.52
N VAL A 528 46.40 -17.67 27.30
CA VAL A 528 47.09 -18.57 26.34
C VAL A 528 48.59 -18.62 26.61
N ARG A 529 49.15 -17.47 26.92
CA ARG A 529 50.59 -17.23 27.15
C ARG A 529 51.12 -17.99 28.36
N LYS A 530 50.39 -17.97 29.48
CA LYS A 530 50.83 -18.55 30.76
C LYS A 530 50.96 -20.08 30.70
N PRO A 531 49.98 -20.85 30.18
CA PRO A 531 50.15 -22.30 30.01
C PRO A 531 51.32 -22.72 29.12
N ILE A 532 51.63 -21.96 28.07
CA ILE A 532 52.77 -22.23 27.17
C ILE A 532 54.09 -21.95 27.88
N ALA A 533 54.18 -20.82 28.58
CA ALA A 533 55.35 -20.45 29.37
C ALA A 533 55.58 -21.41 30.55
N ASP A 534 54.53 -21.77 31.28
CA ASP A 534 54.56 -22.73 32.40
C ASP A 534 54.97 -24.12 31.91
N PHE A 535 54.48 -24.53 30.74
CA PHE A 535 54.85 -25.80 30.12
C PHE A 535 56.33 -25.80 29.70
N ALA A 536 56.77 -24.73 29.03
CA ALA A 536 58.17 -24.60 28.62
C ALA A 536 59.12 -24.51 29.81
N ALA A 537 58.70 -23.89 30.92
CA ALA A 537 59.45 -23.85 32.18
C ALA A 537 59.57 -25.25 32.80
N LEU A 538 58.45 -25.98 32.89
CA LEU A 538 58.40 -27.34 33.44
C LEU A 538 59.31 -28.31 32.66
N MET A 539 59.31 -28.21 31.32
CA MET A 539 60.19 -29.01 30.47
C MET A 539 61.66 -28.58 30.56
N ALA A 540 61.93 -27.29 30.77
CA ALA A 540 63.29 -26.81 31.00
C ALA A 540 63.88 -27.27 32.33
N ASP A 541 63.05 -27.38 33.37
CA ASP A 541 63.44 -27.95 34.65
C ASP A 541 63.62 -29.48 34.58
N ALA A 542 62.81 -30.17 33.78
CA ALA A 542 62.94 -31.62 33.56
C ALA A 542 64.16 -32.01 32.69
N GLY A 543 64.69 -31.09 31.88
CA GLY A 543 65.92 -31.30 31.10
C GLY A 543 65.81 -32.30 29.93
N VAL A 544 64.60 -32.61 29.47
CA VAL A 544 64.30 -33.75 28.58
C VAL A 544 64.37 -33.38 27.09
N SER A 545 65.46 -33.62 26.37
CA SER A 545 65.51 -33.46 24.90
C SER A 545 64.84 -34.61 24.16
N PHE A 546 64.26 -34.32 22.99
CA PHE A 546 63.70 -35.33 22.10
C PHE A 546 64.62 -35.55 20.89
N ASP A 547 64.58 -36.74 20.31
CA ASP A 547 65.31 -37.01 19.06
C ASP A 547 64.42 -36.76 17.83
N ASP A 548 63.12 -36.96 17.98
CA ASP A 548 62.11 -36.76 16.94
C ASP A 548 60.72 -36.44 17.53
N ASP A 549 59.75 -36.27 16.65
CA ASP A 549 58.36 -35.97 17.00
C ASP A 549 57.69 -37.11 17.76
N ALA A 550 58.03 -38.37 17.47
CA ALA A 550 57.41 -39.54 18.08
C ALA A 550 57.81 -39.70 19.56
N ALA A 551 59.11 -39.52 19.86
CA ALA A 551 59.62 -39.52 21.23
C ALA A 551 59.00 -38.39 22.07
N MET A 552 58.75 -37.24 21.46
CA MET A 552 58.04 -36.13 22.10
C MET A 552 56.56 -36.46 22.35
N CYS A 553 55.87 -37.05 21.38
CA CYS A 553 54.48 -37.50 21.51
C CYS A 553 54.32 -38.52 22.64
N GLU A 554 55.19 -39.52 22.67
CA GLU A 554 55.18 -40.60 23.66
C GLU A 554 55.37 -40.02 25.07
N TYR A 555 56.38 -39.18 25.27
CA TYR A 555 56.63 -38.50 26.54
C TYR A 555 55.44 -37.63 27.00
N LEU A 556 54.83 -36.86 26.08
CA LEU A 556 53.64 -36.05 26.36
C LEU A 556 52.43 -36.90 26.74
N SER A 557 52.29 -38.09 26.16
CA SER A 557 51.19 -39.02 26.42
C SER A 557 51.31 -39.72 27.78
N GLU A 558 52.53 -39.90 28.28
CA GLU A 558 52.83 -40.50 29.58
C GLU A 558 52.67 -39.53 30.76
N HIS A 559 52.73 -38.21 30.51
CA HIS A 559 52.63 -37.19 31.55
C HIS A 559 51.22 -36.58 31.60
N GLU A 560 50.42 -37.06 32.54
CA GLU A 560 49.00 -36.71 32.71
C GLU A 560 48.76 -35.20 32.92
N SER A 561 49.68 -34.49 33.58
CA SER A 561 49.64 -33.03 33.77
C SER A 561 49.90 -32.21 32.49
N LEU A 562 50.35 -32.87 31.43
CA LEU A 562 50.73 -32.30 30.13
C LEU A 562 49.78 -32.69 28.99
N LYS A 563 48.90 -33.68 29.20
CA LYS A 563 47.91 -34.18 28.23
C LYS A 563 46.89 -33.10 27.80
N ASP A 564 46.46 -32.23 28.71
CA ASP A 564 45.42 -31.22 28.44
C ASP A 564 45.91 -29.95 27.71
N ARG A 565 47.17 -29.90 27.27
CA ARG A 565 47.77 -28.68 26.68
C ARG A 565 48.01 -28.79 25.17
N THR A 566 47.01 -29.24 24.40
CA THR A 566 47.11 -29.56 22.96
C THR A 566 47.74 -28.45 22.12
N VAL A 567 47.41 -27.17 22.37
CA VAL A 567 48.03 -26.03 21.65
C VAL A 567 49.46 -25.76 22.06
N ALA A 568 49.78 -25.90 23.35
CA ALA A 568 51.16 -25.79 23.80
C ALA A 568 51.99 -26.90 23.14
N GLN A 569 51.48 -28.14 23.06
CA GLN A 569 52.13 -29.24 22.35
C GLN A 569 52.31 -28.94 20.86
N LEU A 570 51.26 -28.45 20.18
CA LEU A 570 51.29 -28.08 18.76
C LEU A 570 52.32 -26.97 18.45
N MET A 571 52.31 -25.89 19.23
CA MET A 571 53.27 -24.79 19.07
C MET A 571 54.70 -25.23 19.41
N LEU A 572 54.87 -26.08 20.43
CA LEU A 572 56.18 -26.57 20.85
C LEU A 572 56.79 -27.51 19.82
N ARG A 573 56.00 -28.38 19.16
CA ARG A 573 56.46 -29.20 18.02
C ARG A 573 56.94 -28.33 16.86
N ALA A 574 56.17 -27.29 16.53
CA ALA A 574 56.54 -26.34 15.48
C ALA A 574 57.86 -25.61 15.78
N LEU A 575 58.03 -25.19 17.03
CA LEU A 575 59.24 -24.54 17.53
C LEU A 575 60.45 -25.49 17.53
N LEU A 576 60.30 -26.71 18.06
CA LEU A 576 61.35 -27.73 18.13
C LEU A 576 61.84 -28.17 16.75
N ARG A 577 60.95 -28.31 15.77
CA ARG A 577 61.35 -28.62 14.38
C ARG A 577 62.12 -27.48 13.70
N ARG A 578 61.86 -26.22 14.05
CA ARG A 578 62.60 -25.06 13.50
C ARG A 578 64.03 -24.98 14.02
N ILE A 579 64.24 -25.28 15.29
CA ILE A 579 65.55 -25.12 15.94
C ILE A 579 66.32 -26.44 16.10
N GLY A 580 65.65 -27.58 15.84
CA GLY A 580 66.17 -28.93 16.00
C GLY A 580 65.80 -29.53 17.37
N PHE A 581 65.32 -30.78 17.37
CA PHE A 581 64.88 -31.50 18.58
C PHE A 581 65.97 -31.66 19.65
N LYS A 582 67.24 -31.61 19.23
CA LYS A 582 68.43 -31.65 20.11
C LYS A 582 68.77 -30.31 20.77
N THR A 583 67.95 -29.28 20.62
CA THR A 583 68.21 -27.98 21.23
C THR A 583 68.03 -28.04 22.75
N PRO A 584 69.01 -27.58 23.55
CA PRO A 584 68.87 -27.57 25.00
C PRO A 584 67.64 -26.78 25.46
N TRP A 585 66.85 -27.33 26.38
CA TRP A 585 65.59 -26.70 26.81
C TRP A 585 65.74 -25.32 27.41
N LYS A 586 66.87 -25.00 28.06
CA LYS A 586 67.16 -23.62 28.48
C LYS A 586 67.19 -22.62 27.32
N LYS A 587 67.63 -23.03 26.12
CA LYS A 587 67.60 -22.21 24.90
C LYS A 587 66.19 -22.16 24.30
N LEU A 588 65.48 -23.28 24.24
CA LEU A 588 64.11 -23.33 23.75
C LEU A 588 63.16 -22.54 24.65
N TYR A 589 63.24 -22.69 25.98
CA TYR A 589 62.48 -21.91 26.96
C TYR A 589 62.71 -20.41 26.81
N LYS A 590 63.97 -19.99 26.68
CA LYS A 590 64.30 -18.59 26.44
C LYS A 590 63.74 -18.08 25.11
N LEU A 591 63.72 -18.94 24.09
CA LEU A 591 63.12 -18.65 22.78
C LEU A 591 61.59 -18.60 22.82
N VAL A 592 60.94 -19.53 23.52
CA VAL A 592 59.49 -19.57 23.73
C VAL A 592 59.05 -18.35 24.54
N ALA A 593 59.76 -18.03 25.63
CA ALA A 593 59.56 -16.81 26.41
C ALA A 593 59.75 -15.55 25.53
N ASP A 594 60.84 -15.48 24.75
CA ASP A 594 61.08 -14.38 23.81
C ASP A 594 60.02 -14.28 22.70
N VAL A 595 59.50 -15.40 22.19
CA VAL A 595 58.45 -15.47 21.16
C VAL A 595 57.14 -14.97 21.75
N VAL A 596 56.82 -15.42 22.96
CA VAL A 596 55.64 -15.05 23.73
C VAL A 596 55.70 -13.57 24.20
N ASP A 597 56.90 -13.00 24.38
CA ASP A 597 57.13 -11.60 24.77
C ASP A 597 57.33 -10.62 23.60
N ASN A 598 57.73 -11.13 22.42
CA ASN A 598 58.08 -10.32 21.26
C ASN A 598 57.25 -10.74 20.05
N GLY A 599 56.21 -9.94 19.77
CA GLY A 599 55.28 -10.17 18.65
C GLY A 599 55.97 -10.32 17.30
N GLU A 600 57.13 -9.71 17.07
CA GLU A 600 57.86 -9.83 15.81
C GLU A 600 58.58 -11.18 15.65
N LYS A 601 59.06 -11.77 16.76
CA LYS A 601 59.63 -13.13 16.77
C LYS A 601 58.54 -14.21 16.65
N ALA A 602 57.39 -14.01 17.28
CA ALA A 602 56.25 -14.91 17.11
C ALA A 602 55.73 -14.94 15.67
N LYS A 603 55.72 -13.80 14.97
CA LYS A 603 55.43 -13.71 13.54
C LYS A 603 56.27 -14.67 12.70
N GLN A 604 57.57 -14.71 12.98
CA GLN A 604 58.48 -15.58 12.25
C GLN A 604 58.27 -17.06 12.58
N VAL A 605 57.99 -17.40 13.84
CA VAL A 605 57.76 -18.80 14.27
C VAL A 605 56.45 -19.33 13.72
N PHE A 606 55.39 -18.53 13.75
CA PHE A 606 54.09 -18.95 13.25
C PHE A 606 54.05 -19.00 11.71
N GLY A 607 54.74 -18.08 11.02
CA GLY A 607 54.95 -18.17 9.57
C GLY A 607 55.71 -19.44 9.15
N VAL A 608 56.59 -19.96 10.02
CA VAL A 608 57.24 -21.26 9.84
C VAL A 608 56.23 -22.40 10.11
N PHE A 609 55.43 -22.34 11.17
CA PHE A 609 54.36 -23.31 11.45
C PHE A 609 53.39 -23.46 10.28
N VAL A 610 52.85 -22.35 9.75
CA VAL A 610 51.92 -22.37 8.60
C VAL A 610 52.59 -22.95 7.35
N LYS A 611 53.82 -22.52 7.02
CA LYS A 611 54.57 -23.08 5.89
C LYS A 611 54.86 -24.58 6.04
N HIS A 612 55.01 -25.08 7.26
CA HIS A 612 55.27 -26.50 7.53
C HIS A 612 53.99 -27.34 7.63
N ALA A 613 52.89 -26.78 8.14
CA ALA A 613 51.56 -27.39 8.05
C ALA A 613 51.13 -27.60 6.59
N MET A 614 51.70 -26.84 5.65
CA MET A 614 51.55 -27.02 4.20
C MET A 614 52.49 -28.07 3.57
N HIS A 615 53.38 -28.73 4.31
CA HIS A 615 54.33 -29.72 3.78
C HIS A 615 53.88 -31.16 4.04
N ASP A 616 54.10 -32.07 3.08
CA ASP A 616 53.55 -33.45 3.05
C ASP A 616 53.88 -34.31 4.29
N GLU A 617 54.96 -34.04 5.02
CA GLU A 617 55.39 -34.81 6.20
C GLU A 617 54.64 -34.43 7.50
N ALA A 618 53.80 -33.38 7.48
CA ALA A 618 52.93 -32.99 8.61
C ALA A 618 51.59 -33.76 8.64
N CYS A 619 51.43 -34.76 7.76
CA CYS A 619 50.19 -35.44 7.42
C CYS A 619 49.28 -35.87 8.59
N ASN A 620 49.81 -36.35 9.71
CA ASN A 620 48.95 -36.78 10.83
C ASN A 620 48.40 -35.62 11.65
N LEU A 621 49.21 -34.57 11.87
CA LEU A 621 48.79 -33.35 12.57
C LEU A 621 47.81 -32.52 11.72
N SER A 622 48.01 -32.52 10.40
CA SER A 622 47.09 -31.88 9.46
C SER A 622 45.75 -32.61 9.36
N LYS A 623 45.70 -33.92 9.66
CA LYS A 623 44.45 -34.71 9.62
C LYS A 623 43.54 -34.38 10.79
N ASP A 624 44.06 -34.39 12.02
CA ASP A 624 43.26 -34.07 13.21
C ASP A 624 42.79 -32.61 13.17
N LEU A 625 43.67 -31.68 12.79
CA LEU A 625 43.30 -30.27 12.59
C LEU A 625 42.27 -30.10 11.47
N HIS A 626 42.38 -30.87 10.37
CA HIS A 626 41.39 -30.83 9.28
C HIS A 626 40.03 -31.36 9.75
N ILE A 627 40.01 -32.47 10.50
CA ILE A 627 38.80 -33.04 11.09
C ILE A 627 38.12 -32.00 11.97
N ASP A 628 38.85 -31.42 12.93
CA ASP A 628 38.32 -30.43 13.88
C ASP A 628 37.82 -29.16 13.16
N PHE A 629 38.56 -28.71 12.14
CA PHE A 629 38.18 -27.55 11.33
C PHE A 629 36.88 -27.80 10.54
N ILE A 630 36.77 -28.96 9.87
CA ILE A 630 35.56 -29.32 9.11
C ILE A 630 34.38 -29.54 10.05
N PHE A 631 34.61 -30.16 11.21
CA PHE A 631 33.58 -30.36 12.23
C PHE A 631 33.06 -29.01 12.77
N GLY A 632 33.94 -28.05 13.06
CA GLY A 632 33.51 -26.71 13.46
C GLY A 632 32.77 -25.95 12.35
N CYS A 633 33.06 -26.24 11.08
CA CYS A 633 32.32 -25.72 9.93
C CYS A 633 30.98 -26.43 9.67
N LYS A 634 30.58 -27.40 10.50
CA LYS A 634 29.30 -28.13 10.39
C LYS A 634 28.09 -27.26 10.03
N PRO A 635 27.85 -26.10 10.67
CA PRO A 635 26.68 -25.26 10.34
C PRO A 635 26.62 -24.87 8.86
N ILE A 636 27.78 -24.68 8.21
CA ILE A 636 27.88 -24.34 6.79
C ILE A 636 27.44 -25.51 5.92
N PHE A 637 27.98 -26.71 6.18
CA PHE A 637 27.65 -27.93 5.43
C PHE A 637 26.16 -28.31 5.53
N GLU A 638 25.54 -28.07 6.69
CA GLU A 638 24.14 -28.39 6.92
C GLU A 638 23.17 -27.43 6.22
N ASN A 639 23.56 -26.16 6.00
CA ASN A 639 22.61 -25.10 5.68
C ASN A 639 22.97 -24.21 4.47
N PHE A 640 24.09 -24.42 3.77
CA PHE A 640 24.53 -23.51 2.70
C PHE A 640 23.47 -23.23 1.61
N GLU A 641 22.75 -24.26 1.13
CA GLU A 641 21.70 -24.10 0.10
C GLU A 641 20.52 -23.28 0.62
N ILE A 642 20.15 -23.49 1.89
CA ILE A 642 19.10 -22.74 2.58
C ILE A 642 19.51 -21.27 2.68
N TRP A 643 20.76 -21.01 3.07
CA TRP A 643 21.30 -19.66 3.19
C TRP A 643 21.35 -18.92 1.85
N ASP A 644 21.82 -19.57 0.78
CA ASP A 644 21.86 -18.98 -0.57
C ASP A 644 20.46 -18.65 -1.10
N ARG A 645 19.46 -19.48 -0.79
CA ARG A 645 18.07 -19.20 -1.15
C ARG A 645 17.50 -17.98 -0.41
N PHE A 646 17.84 -17.79 0.87
CA PHE A 646 17.43 -16.59 1.61
C PHE A 646 18.17 -15.33 1.16
N GLU A 647 19.44 -15.45 0.80
CA GLU A 647 20.26 -14.33 0.31
C GLU A 647 19.88 -13.91 -1.12
N SER A 648 19.43 -14.84 -1.97
CA SER A 648 18.95 -14.56 -3.33
C SER A 648 17.51 -14.05 -3.40
N LYS A 649 16.80 -13.98 -2.27
CA LYS A 649 15.41 -13.50 -2.22
C LYS A 649 15.30 -12.04 -2.70
N HIS A 650 14.36 -11.77 -3.60
CA HIS A 650 14.12 -10.41 -4.08
C HIS A 650 13.69 -9.47 -2.95
N ARG A 651 14.43 -8.37 -2.80
CA ARG A 651 14.19 -7.33 -1.78
C ARG A 651 13.94 -5.99 -2.44
N ILE A 652 13.04 -5.21 -1.85
CA ILE A 652 12.73 -3.85 -2.28
C ILE A 652 13.07 -2.83 -1.20
N SER A 653 13.73 -1.74 -1.60
CA SER A 653 13.86 -0.53 -0.78
C SER A 653 12.58 0.30 -0.88
N PHE A 654 11.91 0.47 0.25
CA PHE A 654 10.73 1.32 0.35
C PHE A 654 11.14 2.80 0.27
N LYS A 655 12.34 3.16 0.76
CA LYS A 655 12.91 4.52 0.62
C LYS A 655 13.09 4.91 -0.84
N GLU A 656 13.76 4.06 -1.63
CA GLU A 656 14.01 4.32 -3.05
C GLU A 656 12.69 4.51 -3.79
N TRP A 657 11.70 3.65 -3.55
CA TRP A 657 10.36 3.79 -4.12
C TRP A 657 9.61 5.06 -3.64
N LEU A 658 9.75 5.44 -2.37
CA LEU A 658 9.14 6.67 -1.83
C LEU A 658 9.74 7.94 -2.46
N ILE A 659 11.04 7.94 -2.76
CA ILE A 659 11.75 9.10 -3.33
C ILE A 659 11.63 9.14 -4.86
N ASP A 660 11.54 7.98 -5.52
CA ASP A 660 11.36 7.90 -6.97
C ASP A 660 9.97 8.40 -7.37
N GLU A 661 9.91 9.38 -8.28
CA GLU A 661 8.63 9.95 -8.73
C GLU A 661 7.95 9.12 -9.81
N ASP A 662 8.72 8.37 -10.61
CA ASP A 662 8.25 7.57 -11.74
C ASP A 662 8.87 6.16 -11.68
N PRO A 663 8.64 5.41 -10.59
CA PRO A 663 9.19 4.07 -10.46
C PRO A 663 8.55 3.13 -11.48
N ASP A 664 9.32 2.13 -11.95
CA ASP A 664 8.86 1.12 -12.92
C ASP A 664 7.56 0.44 -12.49
N LYS A 665 7.37 0.27 -11.17
CA LYS A 665 6.13 -0.18 -10.54
C LYS A 665 5.54 0.93 -9.66
N PRO A 666 4.55 1.69 -10.15
CA PRO A 666 4.01 2.86 -9.46
C PRO A 666 3.13 2.55 -8.24
N VAL A 667 2.80 1.27 -7.99
CA VAL A 667 2.00 0.87 -6.84
C VAL A 667 2.85 0.10 -5.84
N PHE A 668 2.75 0.44 -4.56
CA PHE A 668 3.31 -0.32 -3.46
C PHE A 668 2.19 -0.80 -2.56
N ILE A 669 2.10 -2.11 -2.33
CA ILE A 669 1.02 -2.72 -1.55
C ILE A 669 1.63 -3.39 -0.32
N ILE A 670 1.17 -3.00 0.86
CA ILE A 670 1.44 -3.74 2.09
C ILE A 670 0.20 -4.56 2.40
N LYS A 671 0.32 -5.87 2.27
CA LYS A 671 -0.79 -6.80 2.38
C LYS A 671 -1.05 -7.13 3.84
N ASN A 672 -2.20 -6.72 4.35
CA ASN A 672 -2.69 -7.15 5.64
C ASN A 672 -3.32 -8.56 5.57
N ASP A 673 -3.46 -9.21 6.71
CA ASP A 673 -4.06 -10.53 6.82
C ASP A 673 -4.69 -10.71 8.21
N THR A 674 -5.79 -11.45 8.30
CA THR A 674 -6.49 -11.66 9.57
C THR A 674 -5.74 -12.63 10.49
N GLU A 675 -5.18 -13.70 9.93
CA GLU A 675 -4.45 -14.72 10.69
C GLU A 675 -3.08 -14.19 11.14
N PHE A 676 -2.39 -13.47 10.24
CA PHE A 676 -1.06 -12.90 10.52
C PHE A 676 -1.11 -11.46 11.04
N GLY A 677 -2.29 -10.91 11.36
CA GLY A 677 -2.49 -9.50 11.70
C GLY A 677 -1.61 -9.00 12.85
N ALA A 678 -1.34 -9.85 13.84
CA ALA A 678 -0.45 -9.54 14.97
C ALA A 678 1.01 -9.27 14.53
N TYR A 679 1.47 -9.89 13.44
CA TYR A 679 2.80 -9.70 12.89
C TYR A 679 2.82 -8.59 11.83
N ILE A 680 1.77 -8.49 11.00
CA ILE A 680 1.74 -7.52 9.90
C ILE A 680 1.42 -6.10 10.38
N ALA A 681 0.55 -5.93 11.37
CA ALA A 681 0.17 -4.59 11.83
C ALA A 681 1.38 -3.80 12.40
N PRO A 682 2.26 -4.36 13.25
CA PRO A 682 3.48 -3.67 13.67
C PRO A 682 4.44 -3.38 12.50
N LEU A 683 4.55 -4.25 11.50
CA LEU A 683 5.32 -3.98 10.28
C LEU A 683 4.77 -2.75 9.54
N ILE A 684 3.46 -2.70 9.30
CA ILE A 684 2.80 -1.57 8.65
C ILE A 684 3.07 -0.28 9.43
N ARG A 685 2.90 -0.28 10.76
CA ARG A 685 3.14 0.92 11.58
C ARG A 685 4.58 1.40 11.49
N GLY A 686 5.56 0.49 11.61
CA GLY A 686 6.98 0.83 11.46
C GLY A 686 7.28 1.45 10.09
N MET A 687 6.75 0.87 9.01
CA MET A 687 6.92 1.41 7.64
C MET A 687 6.23 2.77 7.46
N LEU A 688 5.02 2.97 8.00
CA LEU A 688 4.31 4.26 7.91
C LEU A 688 5.06 5.38 8.64
N TYR A 689 5.55 5.12 9.84
CA TYR A 689 6.32 6.12 10.59
C TYR A 689 7.68 6.40 9.95
N TYR A 690 8.32 5.38 9.38
CA TYR A 690 9.48 5.58 8.53
C TYR A 690 9.15 6.49 7.32
N ALA A 691 8.04 6.22 6.62
CA ALA A 691 7.58 7.04 5.50
C ALA A 691 7.30 8.49 5.92
N LYS A 692 6.71 8.73 7.10
CA LYS A 692 6.56 10.07 7.69
C LYS A 692 7.89 10.79 7.77
N GLY A 693 8.95 10.14 8.27
CA GLY A 693 10.29 10.72 8.35
C GLY A 693 10.89 11.06 6.98
N VAL A 694 10.67 10.20 5.98
CA VAL A 694 11.16 10.43 4.60
C VAL A 694 10.40 11.56 3.91
N ILE A 695 9.07 11.54 3.95
CA ILE A 695 8.20 12.56 3.33
C ILE A 695 8.34 13.92 4.03
N GLY A 696 8.56 13.91 5.34
CA GLY A 696 8.76 15.10 6.14
C GLY A 696 10.12 15.78 5.94
N ASN A 697 11.04 15.17 5.19
CA ASN A 697 12.35 15.74 4.93
C ASN A 697 12.27 16.89 3.91
N ASP A 698 13.07 17.95 4.08
CA ASP A 698 13.17 19.05 3.12
C ASP A 698 13.61 18.59 1.73
N ASN A 699 14.47 17.57 1.65
CA ASN A 699 14.91 16.97 0.39
C ASN A 699 13.79 16.25 -0.37
N PHE A 700 12.66 15.98 0.29
CA PHE A 700 11.41 15.60 -0.37
C PHE A 700 10.77 16.87 -0.97
N VAL A 701 11.44 17.50 -1.93
CA VAL A 701 11.04 18.81 -2.49
C VAL A 701 9.79 18.66 -3.36
N ASP A 702 8.96 19.70 -3.41
CA ASP A 702 7.79 19.82 -4.30
C ASP A 702 8.16 19.74 -5.78
N LYS A 703 8.24 18.50 -6.25
CA LYS A 703 8.03 18.18 -7.66
C LYS A 703 6.53 18.19 -7.90
N GLU A 704 6.12 18.46 -9.13
CA GLU A 704 4.73 18.35 -9.55
C GLU A 704 4.25 16.87 -9.58
N ARG A 705 4.27 16.21 -8.41
CA ARG A 705 4.02 14.78 -8.20
C ARG A 705 2.56 14.54 -7.80
N HIS A 706 2.08 13.33 -8.04
CA HIS A 706 0.79 12.86 -7.52
C HIS A 706 0.99 11.55 -6.78
N PHE A 707 1.15 11.62 -5.46
CA PHE A 707 1.33 10.44 -4.62
C PHE A 707 0.10 10.22 -3.74
N TYR A 708 -0.59 9.10 -3.92
CA TYR A 708 -1.75 8.71 -3.13
C TYR A 708 -1.38 7.65 -2.08
N MET A 709 -1.82 7.82 -0.83
CA MET A 709 -1.71 6.79 0.20
C MET A 709 -3.12 6.34 0.60
N LEU A 710 -3.49 5.12 0.22
CA LEU A 710 -4.79 4.52 0.53
C LEU A 710 -4.68 3.63 1.77
N MET A 711 -5.50 3.92 2.77
CA MET A 711 -5.67 3.10 3.97
C MET A 711 -7.12 2.69 4.08
N ASP A 712 -7.44 1.53 3.52
CA ASP A 712 -8.76 0.93 3.70
C ASP A 712 -8.83 0.24 5.07
N GLU A 713 -9.97 0.37 5.75
CA GLU A 713 -10.16 -0.07 7.13
C GLU A 713 -9.12 0.51 8.08
N PHE A 714 -8.97 1.84 8.05
CA PHE A 714 -7.99 2.59 8.82
C PHE A 714 -7.94 2.23 10.32
N GLN A 715 -9.09 1.89 10.92
CA GLN A 715 -9.16 1.45 12.32
C GLN A 715 -8.37 0.15 12.60
N ALA A 716 -8.14 -0.70 11.60
CA ALA A 716 -7.38 -1.94 11.73
C ALA A 716 -5.87 -1.70 11.96
N LEU A 717 -5.36 -0.49 11.70
CA LEU A 717 -3.95 -0.15 11.90
C LEU A 717 -3.59 0.07 13.38
N GLY A 718 -4.59 0.11 14.26
CA GLY A 718 -4.43 0.50 15.65
C GLY A 718 -4.22 2.01 15.77
N ASN A 719 -3.50 2.46 16.79
CA ASN A 719 -3.22 3.88 16.98
C ASN A 719 -2.01 4.33 16.14
N VAL A 720 -2.27 5.06 15.06
CA VAL A 720 -1.26 5.73 14.21
C VAL A 720 -1.42 7.25 14.22
N LYS A 721 -1.84 7.81 15.36
CA LYS A 721 -2.17 9.24 15.53
C LYS A 721 -1.03 10.15 15.10
N GLU A 722 0.20 9.88 15.53
CA GLU A 722 1.36 10.73 15.23
C GLU A 722 1.74 10.70 13.74
N PHE A 723 1.42 9.61 13.03
CA PHE A 723 1.58 9.53 11.57
C PHE A 723 0.51 10.36 10.87
N VAL A 724 -0.77 10.17 11.23
CA VAL A 724 -1.87 10.86 10.55
C VAL A 724 -1.90 12.35 10.85
N SER A 725 -1.61 12.78 12.09
CA SER A 725 -1.53 14.20 12.42
C SER A 725 -0.47 14.91 11.58
N ALA A 726 0.75 14.36 11.54
CA ALA A 726 1.81 14.90 10.69
C ALA A 726 1.44 14.85 9.20
N GLY A 727 0.79 13.77 8.78
CA GLY A 727 0.31 13.60 7.41
C GLY A 727 -0.68 14.69 7.01
N MET A 728 -1.72 14.91 7.80
CA MET A 728 -2.76 15.91 7.52
C MET A 728 -2.23 17.34 7.51
N GLU A 729 -1.20 17.64 8.30
CA GLU A 729 -0.60 18.98 8.38
C GLU A 729 0.42 19.25 7.28
N MET A 730 1.27 18.27 6.96
CA MET A 730 2.45 18.49 6.12
C MET A 730 2.34 17.89 4.72
N PHE A 731 1.70 16.73 4.55
CA PHE A 731 1.80 15.96 3.30
C PHE A 731 1.15 16.66 2.11
N ALA A 732 0.12 17.48 2.36
CA ALA A 732 -0.53 18.29 1.33
C ALA A 732 0.45 19.25 0.65
N SER A 733 1.40 19.84 1.39
CA SER A 733 2.45 20.70 0.80
C SER A 733 3.27 19.89 -0.20
N LYS A 734 3.69 18.68 0.20
CA LYS A 734 4.48 17.70 -0.56
C LYS A 734 3.75 16.99 -1.70
N GLN A 735 2.51 17.40 -2.00
CA GLN A 735 1.60 16.77 -2.98
C GLN A 735 1.36 15.26 -2.72
N VAL A 736 1.34 14.88 -1.44
CA VAL A 736 0.98 13.54 -0.98
C VAL A 736 -0.44 13.57 -0.41
N THR A 737 -1.33 12.77 -1.00
CA THR A 737 -2.74 12.73 -0.66
C THR A 737 -3.09 11.46 0.11
N LEU A 738 -3.36 11.62 1.41
CA LEU A 738 -3.96 10.57 2.24
C LEU A 738 -5.43 10.31 1.87
N MET A 739 -5.77 9.03 1.71
CA MET A 739 -7.13 8.52 1.54
C MET A 739 -7.44 7.55 2.68
N ILE A 740 -8.18 8.03 3.66
CA ILE A 740 -8.52 7.29 4.87
C ILE A 740 -9.96 6.80 4.77
N ALA A 741 -10.15 5.49 4.85
CA ALA A 741 -11.49 4.89 4.81
C ALA A 741 -11.77 4.05 6.06
N TYR A 742 -12.91 4.30 6.70
CA TYR A 742 -13.33 3.57 7.90
C TYR A 742 -14.85 3.38 7.95
N GLN A 743 -15.29 2.40 8.75
CA GLN A 743 -16.69 1.98 8.72
C GLN A 743 -17.60 2.72 9.70
N ASP A 744 -17.08 3.05 10.88
CA ASP A 744 -17.86 3.60 11.98
C ASP A 744 -17.09 4.72 12.69
N LEU A 745 -17.73 5.88 12.83
CA LEU A 745 -17.16 7.03 13.54
C LEU A 745 -17.00 6.73 15.04
N SER A 746 -17.87 5.91 15.64
CA SER A 746 -17.78 5.59 17.07
C SER A 746 -16.55 4.73 17.37
N GLN A 747 -16.16 3.80 16.49
CA GLN A 747 -14.89 3.06 16.60
C GLN A 747 -13.68 3.98 16.51
N MET A 748 -13.72 4.98 15.61
CA MET A 748 -12.67 5.99 15.51
C MET A 748 -12.53 6.79 16.80
N VAL A 749 -13.65 7.20 17.40
CA VAL A 749 -13.65 7.92 18.69
C VAL A 749 -13.12 7.03 19.82
N ALA A 750 -13.47 5.74 19.84
CA ALA A 750 -12.96 4.81 20.85
C ALA A 750 -11.43 4.61 20.75
N LEU A 751 -10.88 4.58 19.53
CA LEU A 751 -9.45 4.35 19.30
C LEU A 751 -8.60 5.63 19.46
N TYR A 752 -9.11 6.78 19.00
CA TYR A 752 -8.32 8.01 18.88
C TYR A 752 -8.82 9.19 19.73
N GLY A 753 -10.01 9.07 20.32
CA GLY A 753 -10.69 10.16 21.02
C GLY A 753 -11.46 11.11 20.09
N GLN A 754 -12.38 11.88 20.69
CA GLN A 754 -13.24 12.81 19.96
C GLN A 754 -12.45 13.98 19.36
N ASP A 755 -11.43 14.47 20.06
CA ASP A 755 -10.60 15.59 19.60
C ASP A 755 -9.85 15.25 18.32
N PHE A 756 -9.34 14.02 18.20
CA PHE A 756 -8.68 13.56 16.98
C PHE A 756 -9.65 13.44 15.81
N LEU A 757 -10.88 12.97 16.04
CA LEU A 757 -11.88 12.91 14.99
C LEU A 757 -12.22 14.32 14.49
N ASN A 758 -12.38 15.29 15.39
CA ASN A 758 -12.63 16.68 15.02
C ASN A 758 -11.47 17.26 14.19
N PHE A 759 -10.22 16.97 14.59
CA PHE A 759 -9.01 17.32 13.83
C PHE A 759 -8.98 16.67 12.44
N LEU A 760 -9.34 15.39 12.33
CA LEU A 760 -9.40 14.69 11.05
C LEU A 760 -10.45 15.33 10.12
N MET A 761 -11.64 15.63 10.65
CA MET A 761 -12.72 16.26 9.90
C MET A 761 -12.35 17.67 9.42
N SER A 762 -11.59 18.43 10.20
CA SER A 762 -11.19 19.81 9.83
C SER A 762 -10.08 19.86 8.78
N ASN A 763 -9.22 18.85 8.74
CA ASN A 763 -8.05 18.81 7.84
C ASN A 763 -8.27 17.94 6.59
N THR A 764 -9.41 17.27 6.48
CA THR A 764 -9.79 16.50 5.29
C THR A 764 -10.60 17.38 4.33
N GLY A 765 -10.06 17.56 3.12
CA GLY A 765 -10.69 18.42 2.12
C GLY A 765 -11.81 17.74 1.34
N ASN A 766 -11.85 16.41 1.28
CA ASN A 766 -12.90 15.66 0.60
C ASN A 766 -13.57 14.68 1.57
N ASN A 767 -14.83 14.92 1.87
CA ASN A 767 -15.61 14.08 2.77
C ASN A 767 -16.68 13.30 1.99
N PHE A 768 -16.62 11.97 2.10
CA PHE A 768 -17.55 11.05 1.47
C PHE A 768 -18.27 10.23 2.54
N PHE A 769 -19.61 10.25 2.54
CA PHE A 769 -20.42 9.45 3.44
C PHE A 769 -21.32 8.50 2.65
N VAL A 770 -21.15 7.18 2.85
CA VAL A 770 -21.83 6.13 2.06
C VAL A 770 -22.59 5.16 2.97
N GLY A 771 -23.82 5.54 3.36
CA GLY A 771 -24.79 4.66 4.04
C GLY A 771 -24.35 4.14 5.42
N PHE A 772 -25.30 4.05 6.35
CA PHE A 772 -25.02 3.63 7.73
C PHE A 772 -26.08 2.65 8.20
N ASN A 773 -25.69 1.72 9.07
CA ASN A 773 -26.65 1.04 9.90
C ASN A 773 -26.90 1.99 11.08
N GLY A 774 -28.17 2.37 11.33
CA GLY A 774 -28.52 3.52 12.18
C GLY A 774 -27.85 3.56 13.55
N GLY A 775 -27.71 4.77 14.12
CA GLY A 775 -27.10 5.00 15.44
C GLY A 775 -26.37 6.34 15.54
N GLU A 776 -25.38 6.40 16.44
CA GLU A 776 -24.58 7.60 16.79
C GLU A 776 -23.83 8.22 15.60
N SER A 777 -23.36 7.39 14.65
CA SER A 777 -22.71 7.85 13.42
C SER A 777 -23.62 8.73 12.55
N SER A 778 -24.92 8.44 12.47
CA SER A 778 -25.88 9.25 11.70
C SER A 778 -26.10 10.62 12.34
N LYS A 779 -26.15 10.67 13.68
CA LYS A 779 -26.22 11.90 14.47
C LYS A 779 -25.03 12.80 14.21
N LYS A 780 -23.81 12.25 14.32
CA LYS A 780 -22.57 13.00 14.05
C LYS A 780 -22.54 13.57 12.64
N ILE A 781 -22.99 12.84 11.62
CA ILE A 781 -23.04 13.35 10.24
C ILE A 781 -24.05 14.49 10.07
N SER A 782 -25.23 14.36 10.68
CA SER A 782 -26.24 15.43 10.72
C SER A 782 -25.68 16.70 11.37
N GLU A 783 -25.01 16.56 12.52
CA GLU A 783 -24.33 17.66 13.22
C GLU A 783 -23.21 18.29 12.38
N LEU A 784 -22.39 17.47 11.70
CA LEU A 784 -21.29 17.92 10.84
C LEU A 784 -21.76 18.73 9.62
N LEU A 785 -22.89 18.35 9.01
CA LEU A 785 -23.50 19.13 7.92
C LEU A 785 -24.10 20.44 8.42
N GLY A 786 -24.52 20.47 9.68
CA GLY A 786 -25.00 21.65 10.36
C GLY A 786 -26.48 21.95 10.11
N LYS A 787 -26.82 23.23 10.26
CA LYS A 787 -28.20 23.71 10.31
C LYS A 787 -28.56 24.49 9.05
N LYS A 788 -29.85 24.48 8.71
CA LYS A 788 -30.49 25.30 7.68
C LYS A 788 -31.55 26.18 8.32
N TYR A 789 -31.70 27.39 7.80
CA TYR A 789 -32.72 28.33 8.25
C TYR A 789 -33.76 28.48 7.14
N ILE A 790 -35.00 28.11 7.44
CA ILE A 790 -36.11 28.10 6.49
C ILE A 790 -37.09 29.19 6.90
N SER A 791 -37.39 30.10 5.99
CA SER A 791 -38.52 31.01 6.15
C SER A 791 -39.80 30.27 5.78
N LYS A 792 -40.72 30.12 6.74
CA LYS A 792 -42.02 29.49 6.56
C LYS A 792 -43.13 30.50 6.76
N LEU A 793 -44.13 30.47 5.89
CA LEU A 793 -45.33 31.29 6.03
C LEU A 793 -46.26 30.71 7.10
N HIS A 794 -46.45 31.43 8.20
CA HIS A 794 -47.44 31.12 9.23
C HIS A 794 -48.72 31.90 8.98
N THR A 795 -49.87 31.25 9.10
CA THR A 795 -51.17 31.93 9.08
C THR A 795 -51.86 31.72 10.41
N SER A 796 -52.05 32.79 11.17
CA SER A 796 -52.85 32.77 12.39
C SER A 796 -54.28 33.19 12.06
N VAL A 797 -55.25 32.33 12.36
CA VAL A 797 -56.67 32.62 12.20
C VAL A 797 -57.26 32.87 13.58
N SER A 798 -57.63 34.11 13.86
CA SER A 798 -58.34 34.47 15.08
C SER A 798 -59.84 34.61 14.79
N ARG A 799 -60.66 34.05 15.68
CA ARG A 799 -62.12 34.03 15.53
C ARG A 799 -62.73 34.97 16.56
N SER A 800 -63.29 36.09 16.11
CA SER A 800 -64.12 36.97 16.95
C SER A 800 -65.58 36.92 16.48
N GLU A 801 -66.49 37.41 17.33
CA GLU A 801 -67.95 37.39 17.11
C GLU A 801 -68.40 38.11 15.82
N SER A 802 -67.58 39.02 15.26
CA SER A 802 -67.91 39.81 14.06
C SER A 802 -67.17 39.39 12.78
N GLY A 803 -66.35 38.34 12.79
CA GLY A 803 -65.69 37.85 11.58
C GLY A 803 -64.42 37.01 11.82
N LEU A 804 -64.00 36.29 10.77
CA LEU A 804 -62.71 35.59 10.74
C LEU A 804 -61.61 36.57 10.30
N SER A 805 -60.65 36.85 11.17
CA SER A 805 -59.41 37.54 10.79
C SER A 805 -58.31 36.51 10.54
N SER A 806 -57.62 36.63 9.41
CA SER A 806 -56.51 35.76 9.02
C SER A 806 -55.29 36.64 8.77
N SER A 807 -54.26 36.55 9.61
CA SER A 807 -53.00 37.25 9.42
C SER A 807 -51.91 36.28 8.99
N GLN A 808 -51.14 36.66 7.97
CA GLN A 808 -50.02 35.90 7.44
C GLN A 808 -48.71 36.55 7.91
N ASN A 809 -47.79 35.74 8.42
CA ASN A 809 -46.48 36.21 8.90
C ASN A 809 -45.39 35.22 8.51
N PHE A 810 -44.30 35.70 7.92
CA PHE A 810 -43.13 34.87 7.66
C PHE A 810 -42.31 34.75 8.95
N GLN A 811 -42.01 33.52 9.35
CA GLN A 811 -41.13 33.26 10.48
C GLN A 811 -39.97 32.39 10.03
N GLU A 812 -38.76 32.73 10.49
CA GLU A 812 -37.59 31.90 10.29
C GLU A 812 -37.59 30.75 11.29
N HIS A 813 -37.46 29.52 10.79
CA HIS A 813 -37.33 28.30 11.56
C HIS A 813 -35.94 27.73 11.37
N GLU A 814 -35.33 27.32 12.47
CA GLU A 814 -34.09 26.56 12.48
C GLU A 814 -34.40 25.08 12.25
N GLY A 815 -33.69 24.45 11.31
CA GLY A 815 -33.75 23.01 11.07
C GLY A 815 -32.36 22.43 10.80
N VAL A 816 -32.26 21.11 10.79
CA VAL A 816 -31.04 20.41 10.37
C VAL A 816 -31.01 20.23 8.85
N VAL A 817 -29.82 20.24 8.24
CA VAL A 817 -29.68 20.10 6.78
C VAL A 817 -30.25 18.77 6.31
N ILE A 818 -29.84 17.69 6.97
CA ILE A 818 -30.34 16.33 6.83
C ILE A 818 -30.64 15.79 8.23
N THR A 819 -31.74 15.07 8.43
CA THR A 819 -32.00 14.41 9.73
C THR A 819 -31.23 13.10 9.84
N GLU A 820 -31.08 12.58 11.07
CA GLU A 820 -30.43 11.28 11.32
C GLU A 820 -31.11 10.14 10.54
N ASP A 821 -32.44 10.15 10.48
CA ASP A 821 -33.23 9.17 9.71
C ASP A 821 -33.05 9.36 8.20
N GLU A 822 -32.89 10.60 7.72
CA GLU A 822 -32.60 10.88 6.32
C GLU A 822 -31.21 10.42 5.92
N VAL A 823 -30.20 10.51 6.80
CA VAL A 823 -28.86 9.95 6.55
C VAL A 823 -28.95 8.45 6.27
N ASN A 824 -29.75 7.72 7.05
CA ASN A 824 -29.91 6.27 6.89
C ASN A 824 -30.76 5.88 5.68
N SER A 825 -31.81 6.65 5.38
CA SER A 825 -32.75 6.33 4.29
C SER A 825 -32.30 6.82 2.91
N LYS A 826 -31.59 7.95 2.84
CA LYS A 826 -31.13 8.55 1.57
C LYS A 826 -29.75 8.05 1.13
N LEU A 827 -28.87 7.66 2.05
CA LEU A 827 -27.52 7.19 1.70
C LEU A 827 -27.45 5.66 1.65
N GLY A 828 -26.45 5.15 0.95
CA GLY A 828 -26.18 3.72 0.80
C GLY A 828 -26.71 3.13 -0.50
N LEU A 829 -26.81 1.80 -0.53
CA LEU A 829 -27.20 1.04 -1.72
C LEU A 829 -28.72 0.96 -1.83
N ASP A 830 -29.26 1.40 -2.96
CA ASP A 830 -30.65 1.22 -3.38
C ASP A 830 -30.70 0.16 -4.49
N VAL A 831 -31.16 -1.04 -4.15
CA VAL A 831 -31.16 -2.21 -5.04
C VAL A 831 -32.35 -2.19 -6.01
N ASN A 832 -33.38 -1.36 -5.74
CA ASN A 832 -34.67 -1.44 -6.42
C ASN A 832 -34.89 -0.35 -7.48
N LYS A 833 -33.92 0.54 -7.69
CA LYS A 833 -34.05 1.68 -8.59
C LYS A 833 -33.67 1.30 -10.02
N GLU A 834 -34.60 1.48 -10.96
CA GLU A 834 -34.37 1.31 -12.40
C GLU A 834 -33.62 2.55 -12.95
N ILE A 835 -32.60 2.31 -13.79
CA ILE A 835 -31.98 3.39 -14.57
C ILE A 835 -32.93 3.73 -15.71
N GLU A 836 -33.40 4.98 -15.81
CA GLU A 836 -33.96 5.47 -17.08
C GLU A 836 -32.80 5.61 -18.08
N GLN A 837 -32.59 4.57 -18.88
CA GLN A 837 -31.52 4.55 -19.87
C GLN A 837 -31.80 5.52 -21.04
N SER A 838 -30.70 5.89 -21.69
CA SER A 838 -30.65 6.62 -22.98
C SER A 838 -31.72 6.13 -23.96
N TRP A 839 -32.20 7.03 -24.82
CA TRP A 839 -33.20 6.71 -25.84
C TRP A 839 -32.77 5.54 -26.76
N PHE A 840 -31.46 5.32 -26.95
CA PHE A 840 -30.90 4.21 -27.72
C PHE A 840 -31.11 2.84 -27.08
N ASP A 841 -31.02 2.72 -25.75
CA ASP A 841 -31.22 1.44 -25.05
C ASP A 841 -32.70 1.03 -24.98
N LYS A 842 -33.61 2.03 -24.97
CA LYS A 842 -35.05 1.79 -25.13
C LYS A 842 -35.38 1.11 -26.46
N LEU A 843 -34.55 1.29 -27.48
CA LEU A 843 -34.70 0.67 -28.80
C LEU A 843 -34.29 -0.82 -28.82
N MET A 844 -33.38 -1.26 -27.93
CA MET A 844 -32.70 -2.56 -27.99
C MET A 844 -33.23 -3.64 -27.01
N ARG A 845 -34.33 -3.37 -26.27
CA ARG A 845 -35.07 -4.31 -25.39
C ARG A 845 -34.24 -5.08 -24.33
N ASN A 846 -34.07 -4.46 -23.15
CA ASN A 846 -34.34 -5.00 -21.79
C ASN A 846 -33.55 -4.14 -20.78
N PRO A 847 -34.18 -3.24 -20.00
CA PRO A 847 -33.47 -2.47 -18.99
C PRO A 847 -32.96 -3.41 -17.89
N LYS A 848 -31.64 -3.57 -17.77
CA LYS A 848 -31.06 -4.27 -16.62
C LYS A 848 -31.20 -3.38 -15.39
N LYS A 849 -31.89 -3.89 -14.35
CA LYS A 849 -31.89 -3.28 -13.01
C LYS A 849 -30.46 -3.28 -12.48
N MET A 850 -29.86 -2.10 -12.32
CA MET A 850 -28.56 -1.96 -11.69
C MET A 850 -28.75 -1.31 -10.32
N PRO A 851 -28.15 -1.84 -9.24
CA PRO A 851 -28.20 -1.21 -7.93
C PRO A 851 -27.63 0.21 -8.02
N MET A 852 -28.17 1.18 -7.28
CA MET A 852 -27.65 2.55 -7.24
C MET A 852 -26.94 2.80 -5.91
N MET A 853 -25.70 3.28 -5.97
CA MET A 853 -24.99 3.82 -4.80
C MET A 853 -25.35 5.29 -4.62
N ARG A 854 -25.84 5.63 -3.42
CA ARG A 854 -26.12 7.00 -3.01
C ARG A 854 -25.13 7.42 -1.96
N PHE A 855 -24.33 8.43 -2.23
CA PHE A 855 -23.34 8.94 -1.30
C PHE A 855 -23.40 10.45 -1.20
N LEU A 856 -23.11 10.95 0.00
CA LEU A 856 -23.00 12.37 0.28
C LEU A 856 -21.55 12.79 0.08
N TYR A 857 -21.34 13.81 -0.75
CA TYR A 857 -20.05 14.45 -0.98
C TYR A 857 -20.07 15.88 -0.46
N ARG A 858 -18.99 16.26 0.25
CA ARG A 858 -18.70 17.63 0.65
C ARG A 858 -17.20 17.91 0.46
N GLY A 859 -16.88 18.79 -0.49
CA GLY A 859 -15.52 19.27 -0.73
C GLY A 859 -15.17 20.51 0.10
N SER A 860 -13.89 20.79 0.21
CA SER A 860 -13.38 21.98 0.89
C SER A 860 -13.72 23.23 0.09
N ASN A 861 -13.99 24.33 0.81
CA ASN A 861 -14.45 25.60 0.25
C ASN A 861 -15.75 25.51 -0.58
N MET A 862 -16.54 24.44 -0.39
CA MET A 862 -17.86 24.31 -1.00
C MET A 862 -18.95 24.72 -0.02
N LYS A 863 -19.87 25.58 -0.50
CA LYS A 863 -20.97 26.11 0.32
C LYS A 863 -22.06 25.07 0.60
N ASP A 864 -22.30 24.20 -0.38
CA ASP A 864 -23.43 23.28 -0.42
C ASP A 864 -22.97 21.82 -0.29
N ALA A 865 -23.92 20.93 -0.01
CA ALA A 865 -23.70 19.50 0.13
C ALA A 865 -24.45 18.72 -0.96
N TYR A 866 -23.88 17.62 -1.43
CA TYR A 866 -24.34 16.93 -2.64
C TYR A 866 -24.57 15.45 -2.38
N ILE A 867 -25.80 14.97 -2.55
CA ILE A 867 -26.10 13.53 -2.60
C ILE A 867 -26.05 13.08 -4.06
N LEU A 868 -25.00 12.33 -4.39
CA LEU A 868 -24.73 11.81 -5.71
C LEU A 868 -25.27 10.38 -5.83
N HIS A 869 -25.90 10.10 -6.96
CA HIS A 869 -26.47 8.79 -7.30
C HIS A 869 -25.66 8.19 -8.45
N THR A 870 -24.94 7.09 -8.21
CA THR A 870 -24.10 6.43 -9.21
C THR A 870 -24.44 4.95 -9.29
N PRO A 871 -24.67 4.38 -10.48
CA PRO A 871 -24.88 2.95 -10.67
C PRO A 871 -23.75 2.09 -10.10
N LEU A 872 -24.12 0.99 -9.45
CA LEU A 872 -23.21 0.02 -8.87
C LEU A 872 -22.65 -0.87 -9.97
N CYS A 873 -21.34 -0.80 -10.15
CA CYS A 873 -20.60 -1.68 -11.03
C CYS A 873 -19.85 -2.72 -10.19
N THR A 874 -19.79 -3.96 -10.66
CA THR A 874 -19.06 -5.05 -10.01
C THR A 874 -17.62 -5.05 -10.49
N TYR A 875 -16.66 -5.15 -9.57
CA TYR A 875 -15.25 -5.34 -9.87
C TYR A 875 -14.93 -6.82 -9.78
N GLU A 876 -14.47 -7.44 -10.86
CA GLU A 876 -14.03 -8.83 -10.82
C GLU A 876 -12.64 -8.91 -10.16
N ILE A 877 -12.53 -9.80 -9.17
CA ILE A 877 -11.24 -10.11 -8.55
C ILE A 877 -10.43 -10.88 -9.60
N LYS A 878 -9.34 -10.27 -10.08
CA LYS A 878 -8.54 -10.81 -11.18
C LYS A 878 -7.73 -12.04 -10.80
N ARG A 879 -7.32 -12.18 -9.53
CA ARG A 879 -6.41 -13.23 -9.06
C ARG A 879 -6.79 -13.83 -7.71
N LYS A 880 -6.44 -15.10 -7.51
CA LYS A 880 -6.42 -15.74 -6.19
C LYS A 880 -5.05 -15.54 -5.57
N SER A 881 -5.03 -15.26 -4.27
CA SER A 881 -3.80 -15.25 -3.49
C SER A 881 -3.34 -16.68 -3.23
N VAL A 882 -2.06 -16.97 -3.47
CA VAL A 882 -1.44 -18.23 -3.07
C VAL A 882 -0.72 -18.01 -1.73
N ALA A 883 -1.01 -18.85 -0.75
CA ALA A 883 -0.37 -18.79 0.55
C ALA A 883 1.12 -19.18 0.42
N ALA A 884 2.01 -18.54 1.17
CA ALA A 884 3.40 -18.95 1.20
C ALA A 884 3.54 -20.39 1.70
N LYS A 885 4.57 -21.11 1.25
CA LYS A 885 4.77 -22.55 1.58
C LYS A 885 4.67 -22.84 3.08
N TRP A 886 5.27 -21.97 3.91
CA TRP A 886 5.30 -22.11 5.36
C TRP A 886 3.96 -21.83 6.07
N VAL A 887 2.96 -21.32 5.36
CA VAL A 887 1.59 -21.19 5.90
C VAL A 887 0.90 -22.55 5.90
N ASN A 888 1.13 -23.36 4.86
CA ASN A 888 0.52 -24.68 4.72
C ASN A 888 1.34 -25.79 5.38
N ASP A 889 2.68 -25.67 5.39
CA ASP A 889 3.57 -26.56 6.14
C ASP A 889 4.45 -25.73 7.09
N PRO A 890 4.06 -25.58 8.36
CA PRO A 890 4.76 -24.73 9.31
C PRO A 890 6.09 -25.31 9.78
N ARG A 891 6.40 -26.58 9.44
CA ARG A 891 7.62 -27.24 9.90
C ARG A 891 8.84 -26.56 9.27
N PRO A 892 9.91 -26.33 10.04
CA PRO A 892 11.16 -25.86 9.48
C PRO A 892 11.65 -26.89 8.48
N GLU A 893 12.19 -26.40 7.37
CA GLU A 893 12.89 -27.22 6.40
C GLU A 893 14.06 -27.93 7.09
N LYS A 894 14.23 -29.21 6.77
CA LYS A 894 15.29 -30.01 7.35
C LYS A 894 16.63 -29.62 6.72
N SER A 895 17.57 -29.24 7.56
CA SER A 895 18.98 -29.10 7.18
C SER A 895 19.53 -30.43 6.65
N ARG A 896 20.60 -30.36 5.86
CA ARG A 896 21.29 -31.56 5.37
C ARG A 896 21.91 -32.31 6.54
N VAL A 897 22.02 -33.63 6.38
CA VAL A 897 22.74 -34.46 7.36
C VAL A 897 24.23 -34.20 7.19
N PHE A 898 24.88 -33.80 8.29
CA PHE A 898 26.32 -33.67 8.34
C PHE A 898 26.98 -35.06 8.40
N ASP A 899 27.70 -35.44 7.34
CA ASP A 899 28.47 -36.68 7.26
C ASP A 899 29.97 -36.36 7.12
N LEU A 900 30.66 -36.40 8.25
CA LEU A 900 32.08 -36.08 8.34
C LEU A 900 32.94 -37.04 7.51
N GLU A 901 32.63 -38.34 7.52
CA GLU A 901 33.42 -39.34 6.79
C GLU A 901 33.28 -39.17 5.28
N ALA A 902 32.07 -38.92 4.79
CA ALA A 902 31.84 -38.65 3.38
C ALA A 902 32.52 -37.36 2.92
N ILE A 903 32.47 -36.29 3.74
CA ILE A 903 33.12 -35.01 3.43
C ILE A 903 34.64 -35.19 3.32
N ILE A 904 35.27 -35.79 4.34
CA ILE A 904 36.73 -36.01 4.35
C ILE A 904 37.15 -37.00 3.26
N GLY A 905 36.35 -38.05 3.01
CA GLY A 905 36.59 -39.01 1.93
C GLY A 905 36.54 -38.37 0.54
N SER A 906 35.65 -37.39 0.34
CA SER A 906 35.59 -36.60 -0.90
C SER A 906 36.77 -35.65 -1.05
N ALA A 907 37.19 -34.98 0.04
CA ALA A 907 38.33 -34.08 0.06
C ALA A 907 39.66 -34.80 -0.20
N ASN A 908 39.78 -36.07 0.16
CA ASN A 908 41.01 -36.86 -0.05
C ASN A 908 41.01 -37.67 -1.36
N GLY A 909 40.11 -37.36 -2.32
CA GLY A 909 40.13 -37.98 -3.66
C GLY A 909 39.63 -39.44 -3.71
N GLY A 910 38.60 -39.80 -2.93
CA GLY A 910 37.89 -41.08 -3.10
C GLY A 910 38.60 -42.30 -2.51
N LYS A 911 39.61 -42.12 -1.65
CA LYS A 911 40.13 -43.22 -0.82
C LYS A 911 39.42 -43.21 0.53
N LYS A 912 38.57 -44.22 0.75
CA LYS A 912 37.94 -44.53 2.04
C LYS A 912 38.97 -44.42 3.17
N TYR A 913 38.77 -43.48 4.07
CA TYR A 913 39.49 -43.45 5.34
C TYR A 913 38.94 -44.60 6.18
N VAL A 914 39.82 -45.49 6.65
CA VAL A 914 39.49 -46.50 7.65
C VAL A 914 40.08 -45.98 8.96
N PRO A 915 39.27 -45.54 9.93
CA PRO A 915 39.77 -45.18 11.24
C PRO A 915 40.44 -46.40 11.87
N GLY A 916 41.63 -46.21 12.46
CA GLY A 916 42.31 -47.23 13.23
C GLY A 916 41.44 -47.70 14.40
N VAL A 917 41.34 -49.02 14.50
CA VAL A 917 40.64 -49.79 15.52
C VAL A 917 40.97 -49.32 16.94
N ALA A 918 39.94 -48.91 17.68
CA ALA A 918 39.89 -49.07 19.13
C ALA A 918 38.68 -49.97 19.44
N THR A 919 38.96 -51.24 19.68
CA THR A 919 38.03 -52.23 20.20
C THR A 919 37.50 -51.79 21.55
N TRP A 920 36.18 -51.75 21.69
CA TRP A 920 35.52 -51.95 22.98
C TRP A 920 34.83 -53.30 22.91
N ASP A 921 35.44 -54.29 23.56
CA ASP A 921 34.80 -55.56 23.89
C ASP A 921 33.73 -55.28 24.95
N GLU A 922 32.49 -55.65 24.69
CA GLU A 922 31.49 -55.92 25.73
C GLU A 922 30.72 -57.20 25.36
N ASP A 923 31.32 -58.34 25.72
CA ASP A 923 30.55 -59.53 26.08
C ASP A 923 30.09 -59.37 27.54
N GLY A 924 28.78 -59.40 27.75
CA GLY A 924 28.13 -59.19 29.05
C GLY A 924 26.63 -59.48 29.03
N ASP A 925 26.34 -60.77 28.81
CA ASP A 925 25.11 -61.58 28.92
C ASP A 925 23.86 -61.10 29.73
N THR A 926 22.74 -61.76 29.39
CA THR A 926 21.41 -61.91 30.02
C THR A 926 20.34 -60.84 29.67
N SER A 927 19.12 -61.15 29.22
CA SER A 927 18.34 -62.40 29.20
C SER A 927 17.17 -62.30 28.19
N GLU A 928 16.82 -63.45 27.61
CA GLU A 928 15.57 -63.73 26.89
C GLU A 928 14.30 -63.38 27.70
N GLU A 929 13.25 -62.91 27.02
CA GLU A 929 11.87 -63.36 27.28
C GLU A 929 10.95 -63.14 26.05
N ALA A 930 10.59 -64.29 25.45
CA ALA A 930 9.26 -64.68 24.94
C ALA A 930 8.50 -63.88 23.82
N VAL A 931 8.57 -64.39 22.56
CA VAL A 931 7.54 -65.17 21.79
C VAL A 931 6.08 -64.58 21.66
N PRO A 932 5.25 -64.80 20.58
CA PRO A 932 5.41 -65.50 19.28
C PRO A 932 4.86 -64.83 17.99
N ASP A 933 5.35 -65.36 16.87
CA ASP A 933 4.71 -65.82 15.61
C ASP A 933 3.20 -65.64 15.27
N PHE A 934 2.99 -65.31 13.98
CA PHE A 934 2.02 -65.80 12.98
C PHE A 934 0.55 -66.14 13.35
N MET A 935 -0.40 -65.54 12.62
CA MET A 935 -1.37 -66.24 11.72
C MET A 935 -2.35 -65.26 11.02
N THR A 936 -2.34 -65.34 9.68
CA THR A 936 -3.42 -65.27 8.67
C THR A 936 -4.86 -64.84 9.02
N GLY A 937 -5.47 -64.09 8.09
CA GLY A 937 -6.93 -63.93 7.89
C GLY A 937 -7.27 -62.52 7.40
N ASP A 938 -7.33 -62.30 6.08
CA ASP A 938 -8.57 -62.17 5.30
C ASP A 938 -9.38 -60.89 5.63
N ASP A 939 -9.25 -59.89 4.76
CA ASP A 939 -10.38 -59.22 4.09
C ASP A 939 -9.91 -57.98 3.31
N ALA A 940 -9.87 -58.12 1.98
CA ALA A 940 -9.76 -57.03 1.03
C ALA A 940 -11.04 -57.00 0.17
N PRO A 941 -11.55 -55.82 -0.19
CA PRO A 941 -12.36 -55.66 -1.39
C PRO A 941 -11.54 -54.98 -2.49
N ASP A 942 -11.09 -55.83 -3.41
CA ASP A 942 -11.31 -55.75 -4.86
C ASP A 942 -11.04 -54.42 -5.59
N ALA A 943 -9.83 -54.33 -6.17
CA ALA A 943 -9.52 -53.47 -7.30
C ALA A 943 -9.58 -54.31 -8.59
N THR A 944 -10.57 -54.02 -9.43
CA THR A 944 -10.79 -54.70 -10.71
C THR A 944 -9.86 -54.20 -11.81
N LYS A 945 -9.56 -55.15 -12.70
CA LYS A 945 -8.51 -55.17 -13.71
C LYS A 945 -8.69 -54.21 -14.88
N THR A 946 -7.52 -53.78 -15.33
CA THR A 946 -7.06 -53.40 -16.67
C THR A 946 -7.73 -54.08 -17.88
N HIS A 947 -7.86 -53.30 -18.96
CA HIS A 947 -7.52 -53.76 -20.32
C HIS A 947 -6.93 -52.63 -21.19
N HIS A 948 -5.74 -52.95 -21.72
CA HIS A 948 -4.97 -52.46 -22.88
C HIS A 948 -5.38 -51.21 -23.68
N SER A 949 -4.41 -50.33 -23.91
CA SER A 949 -3.82 -50.09 -25.25
C SER A 949 -2.49 -49.32 -25.14
N GLU A 950 -1.64 -49.54 -26.14
CA GLU A 950 -0.22 -49.18 -26.27
C GLU A 950 0.08 -47.67 -26.21
N PRO A 951 1.29 -47.24 -25.82
CA PRO A 951 1.75 -45.88 -26.10
C PRO A 951 2.43 -45.83 -27.47
N GLU A 952 1.81 -45.12 -28.41
CA GLU A 952 2.42 -44.70 -29.66
C GLU A 952 3.64 -43.81 -29.39
N THR A 953 4.75 -44.18 -30.02
CA THR A 953 5.95 -43.35 -30.15
C THR A 953 5.64 -42.16 -31.07
N HIS A 954 5.71 -40.93 -30.53
CA HIS A 954 5.73 -39.72 -31.36
C HIS A 954 7.04 -38.94 -31.19
N ASP A 955 7.51 -38.50 -32.35
CA ASP A 955 8.86 -38.14 -32.75
C ASP A 955 9.19 -36.67 -32.42
N GLU A 956 9.34 -36.31 -31.15
CA GLU A 956 9.67 -34.93 -30.72
C GLU A 956 11.19 -34.61 -30.73
N GLY A 957 12.01 -35.49 -31.32
CA GLY A 957 13.46 -35.34 -31.36
C GLY A 957 14.03 -34.66 -32.62
N LYS A 958 13.19 -34.33 -33.61
CA LYS A 958 13.65 -33.84 -34.92
C LYS A 958 13.29 -32.39 -35.26
N GLU A 959 12.27 -31.81 -34.63
CA GLU A 959 11.86 -30.42 -34.92
C GLU A 959 12.70 -29.36 -34.18
N LEU A 960 13.38 -29.71 -33.08
CA LEU A 960 14.22 -28.73 -32.35
C LEU A 960 15.59 -28.48 -33.02
N ALA A 961 16.06 -29.44 -33.84
CA ALA A 961 17.33 -29.34 -34.54
C ALA A 961 17.22 -28.53 -35.85
N GLU A 962 16.07 -28.59 -36.54
CA GLU A 962 15.84 -27.83 -37.78
C GLU A 962 15.51 -26.34 -37.54
N VAL A 963 14.97 -26.00 -36.36
CA VAL A 963 14.69 -24.60 -35.98
C VAL A 963 15.96 -23.86 -35.55
N LEU A 964 16.95 -24.57 -35.00
CA LEU A 964 18.22 -23.98 -34.59
C LEU A 964 19.17 -23.71 -35.78
N ASP A 965 19.07 -24.50 -36.86
CA ASP A 965 19.88 -24.30 -38.08
C ASP A 965 19.35 -23.15 -38.98
N ALA A 966 18.08 -22.74 -38.81
CA ALA A 966 17.46 -21.65 -39.58
C ALA A 966 17.79 -20.23 -39.04
N LEU A 967 18.42 -20.13 -37.86
CA LEU A 967 18.69 -18.85 -37.19
C LEU A 967 20.09 -18.26 -37.48
N GLU A 968 20.93 -18.92 -38.28
CA GLU A 968 22.34 -18.51 -38.49
C GLU A 968 22.70 -18.01 -39.91
N THR A 969 21.74 -17.64 -40.77
CA THR A 969 22.08 -16.98 -42.06
C THR A 969 21.46 -15.59 -42.23
N PRO A 970 22.26 -14.53 -42.46
CA PRO A 970 21.74 -13.21 -42.80
C PRO A 970 21.43 -13.17 -44.30
N GLN A 971 20.16 -13.23 -44.68
CA GLN A 971 19.74 -12.98 -46.07
C GLN A 971 19.15 -11.58 -46.24
N SER A 972 19.83 -10.79 -47.07
CA SER A 972 19.52 -9.41 -47.49
C SER A 972 18.21 -9.25 -48.26
N ASP A 973 17.57 -10.34 -48.67
CA ASP A 973 16.56 -10.31 -49.75
C ASP A 973 15.12 -10.07 -49.25
N VAL A 974 14.89 -10.11 -47.93
CA VAL A 974 13.58 -9.82 -47.32
C VAL A 974 13.30 -8.31 -47.24
N ALA A 975 14.35 -7.50 -47.15
CA ALA A 975 14.22 -6.04 -47.10
C ALA A 975 13.74 -5.45 -48.44
N ASP A 976 14.17 -6.04 -49.55
CA ASP A 976 13.83 -5.55 -50.90
C ASP A 976 12.40 -5.91 -51.31
N ASP A 977 11.91 -7.11 -50.96
CA ASP A 977 10.50 -7.50 -51.19
C ASP A 977 9.53 -6.65 -50.35
N PHE A 978 9.91 -6.31 -49.12
CA PHE A 978 9.11 -5.43 -48.26
C PHE A 978 9.08 -3.99 -48.80
N THR A 979 10.19 -3.48 -49.30
CA THR A 979 10.28 -2.13 -49.89
C THR A 979 9.48 -2.03 -51.18
N ALA A 980 9.49 -3.07 -52.02
CA ALA A 980 8.68 -3.13 -53.25
C ALA A 980 7.17 -3.20 -52.96
N LYS A 981 6.76 -3.96 -51.94
CA LYS A 981 5.34 -4.01 -51.50
C LYS A 981 4.88 -2.69 -50.90
N LEU A 982 5.75 -2.02 -50.14
CA LEU A 982 5.47 -0.70 -49.56
C LEU A 982 5.33 0.38 -50.65
N GLN A 983 6.18 0.36 -51.67
CA GLN A 983 6.09 1.28 -52.81
C GLN A 983 4.82 1.06 -53.64
N ARG A 984 4.40 -0.20 -53.87
CA ARG A 984 3.12 -0.51 -54.53
C ARG A 984 1.92 0.02 -53.75
N ALA A 985 1.89 -0.21 -52.44
CA ALA A 985 0.80 0.26 -51.58
C ALA A 985 0.75 1.79 -51.46
N MET A 986 1.91 2.47 -51.54
CA MET A 986 1.95 3.94 -51.58
C MET A 986 1.47 4.51 -52.93
N GLN A 987 1.73 3.81 -54.04
CA GLN A 987 1.27 4.22 -55.37
C GLN A 987 -0.25 4.06 -55.51
N GLU A 988 -0.82 2.94 -55.06
CA GLU A 988 -2.28 2.69 -55.06
C GLU A 988 -3.07 3.69 -54.20
N ARG A 989 -2.42 4.33 -53.22
CA ARG A 989 -3.01 5.34 -52.34
C ARG A 989 -2.87 6.77 -52.86
N LYS A 990 -2.09 6.97 -53.92
CA LYS A 990 -1.91 8.26 -54.60
C LYS A 990 -2.81 8.39 -55.83
N ASP A 991 -3.25 7.24 -56.37
CA ASP A 991 -4.15 7.13 -57.52
C ASP A 991 -5.65 7.02 -57.10
N ASN A 992 -5.94 6.86 -55.80
CA ASN A 992 -7.26 7.02 -55.16
C ASN A 992 -7.30 8.31 -54.35
#